data_AF-A0A8T0FBU5-F1
#
_entry.id   AF-A0A8T0FBU5-F1
#
_cell.length_a   1.000
_cell.length_b   1.000
_cell.length_c   1.000
_cell.angle_alpha   90.00
_cell.angle_beta   90.00
_cell.angle_gamma   90.00
#
_symmetry.space_group_name_H-M   'P 1'
#
loop_
_entity.id
_entity.type
_entity.pdbx_description
1 polymer ?
#
loop_
_entity_poly.entity_id
_entity_poly.type
_entity_poly.pdbx_seq_one_letter_code
_entity_poly.pdbx_strand_id
1 'polypeptide(L)'
;MELYLQECKHNLKNASESSKIQIVLGNESCDLDSAISSLVMAYFIFKVQKTADIVIPVLNVKRKELAVRTEVVFFLEETSINISDVICIDEIDLKALHEKGKLSLVLVDHNSLSVEQSYLDSRVVQVFDHHEIDNPDKLKKMNAKVEPVGSCCTLVAEEIFNSSVSIMDPQVAMLLYGTILLDTICLNETAQRVTEKDRKIIAKLETILEGVNRNEVFETLQKVKFDVSKLTPVQLLYKDTKLISDNSTSIALISYPGLLQDVLQEESFRSALEEMASSKNLNSIILLGMKVAEGQSIVRRQIAAYDKNPSSLEKISKYLQKLENPSLGLRQLPLCGYPLTLFEQENIALTRKFVLPAMQNYLKIDLSDHSELNNSCDNRNENNSKTEEVDNYIVEFPEDVIPTYQAEPLDFPDSPDHSKLLGMPFQSPMSGQVSLISEPDEVEFKIGEATPEGTGTLKRIAVHPKVLESEYVEDDQRSLSSLSNRSDAFSQSEDIILDDDAATIDDLDNSDCDSDLDSPISDRIPEMSAAEEFEEERSWKTCTVNGEDKKIDMKVIEPYRKVLSHGGYQNSSGHAIIIFSACYLPDRSRKDYEYVMDNLFLYVITTLDELVADDYILVYLHGATERSNMPSFGWLKRCYQMIDRRLRKNLKGLYLVHPTFWLKTIVIMTRPFISSKFTRKLKFVYNLKELSNLIPLDYVCIPDKVKQFDEDTFPD
;
A
#
# COMPACT_ATOMS: atom_id res chain seq x y z
N MET A 1 37.21 6.50 -5.38
CA MET A 1 36.73 5.31 -4.63
C MET A 1 37.30 3.99 -5.16
N GLU A 2 37.50 3.82 -6.47
CA GLU A 2 37.91 2.55 -7.08
C GLU A 2 39.16 1.91 -6.48
N LEU A 3 40.26 2.67 -6.34
CA LEU A 3 41.52 2.16 -5.77
C LEU A 3 41.34 1.57 -4.37
N TYR A 4 40.45 2.16 -3.57
CA TYR A 4 40.12 1.65 -2.24
C TYR A 4 39.39 0.31 -2.31
N LEU A 5 38.44 0.13 -3.23
CA LEU A 5 37.72 -1.13 -3.39
C LEU A 5 38.65 -2.25 -3.89
N GLN A 6 39.56 -1.92 -4.81
CA GLN A 6 40.61 -2.83 -5.28
C GLN A 6 41.55 -3.23 -4.12
N GLU A 7 41.94 -2.26 -3.29
CA GLU A 7 42.73 -2.50 -2.09
C GLU A 7 41.99 -3.39 -1.10
N CYS A 8 40.67 -3.21 -0.90
CA CYS A 8 39.86 -4.08 -0.06
C CYS A 8 39.91 -5.54 -0.53
N LYS A 9 39.79 -5.79 -1.84
CA LYS A 9 39.90 -7.15 -2.40
C LYS A 9 41.29 -7.75 -2.24
N HIS A 10 42.32 -6.94 -2.39
CA HIS A 10 43.69 -7.38 -2.16
C HIS A 10 43.92 -7.73 -0.68
N ASN A 11 43.50 -6.84 0.22
CA ASN A 11 43.67 -6.99 1.66
C ASN A 11 42.84 -8.14 2.22
N LEU A 12 41.66 -8.43 1.68
CA LEU A 12 40.86 -9.58 2.09
C LEU A 12 41.59 -10.91 1.86
N LYS A 13 42.35 -11.03 0.77
CA LYS A 13 43.16 -12.23 0.45
C LYS A 13 44.44 -12.33 1.29
N ASN A 14 44.98 -11.18 1.69
CA ASN A 14 46.30 -11.07 2.32
C ASN A 14 46.25 -10.63 3.79
N ALA A 15 45.06 -10.60 4.40
CA ALA A 15 44.88 -10.16 5.77
C ALA A 15 45.72 -11.02 6.72
N SER A 16 46.50 -10.36 7.58
CA SER A 16 47.34 -11.06 8.54
C SER A 16 46.51 -11.74 9.63
N GLU A 17 47.13 -12.73 10.28
CA GLU A 17 46.72 -13.32 11.57
C GLU A 17 46.10 -12.28 12.51
N SER A 18 46.75 -11.13 12.67
CA SER A 18 46.46 -10.12 13.70
C SER A 18 45.51 -8.98 13.28
N SER A 19 45.17 -8.84 12.00
CA SER A 19 44.47 -7.66 11.49
C SER A 19 43.05 -7.51 12.06
N LYS A 20 42.72 -6.34 12.60
CA LYS A 20 41.34 -5.96 12.94
C LYS A 20 40.59 -5.60 11.66
N ILE A 21 39.44 -6.24 11.45
CA ILE A 21 38.61 -6.07 10.26
C ILE A 21 37.28 -5.45 10.68
N GLN A 22 36.93 -4.35 10.03
CA GLN A 22 35.63 -3.71 10.17
C GLN A 22 34.85 -3.86 8.87
N ILE A 23 33.63 -4.36 8.98
CA ILE A 23 32.72 -4.51 7.86
C ILE A 23 31.65 -3.44 7.96
N VAL A 24 31.36 -2.76 6.86
CA VAL A 24 30.16 -1.96 6.72
C VAL A 24 29.17 -2.75 5.88
N LEU A 25 28.01 -3.06 6.47
CA LEU A 25 27.02 -3.96 5.91
C LEU A 25 25.68 -3.23 5.76
N GLY A 26 25.11 -3.29 4.56
CA GLY A 26 23.76 -2.85 4.25
C GLY A 26 22.72 -3.95 4.48
N ASN A 27 21.44 -3.65 4.25
CA ASN A 27 20.38 -4.64 4.41
C ASN A 27 20.41 -5.70 3.28
N GLU A 28 19.77 -6.86 3.51
CA GLU A 28 19.67 -7.96 2.51
C GLU A 28 18.88 -7.56 1.26
N SER A 29 18.06 -6.52 1.41
CA SER A 29 17.39 -5.93 0.29
C SER A 29 18.39 -5.29 -0.65
N CYS A 30 19.62 -4.94 -0.29
CA CYS A 30 20.68 -4.42 -1.19
C CYS A 30 20.16 -3.53 -2.32
N ASP A 31 19.27 -2.61 -1.98
CA ASP A 31 18.83 -1.55 -2.87
C ASP A 31 19.90 -0.48 -2.98
N LEU A 32 19.60 0.61 -3.69
CA LEU A 32 20.57 1.66 -3.93
C LEU A 32 21.04 2.31 -2.63
N ASP A 33 20.14 2.54 -1.68
CA ASP A 33 20.48 3.17 -0.41
C ASP A 33 21.43 2.32 0.42
N SER A 34 21.09 1.05 0.65
CA SER A 34 21.97 0.11 1.33
C SER A 34 23.33 -0.02 0.68
N ALA A 35 23.37 -0.11 -0.66
CA ALA A 35 24.62 -0.31 -1.39
C ALA A 35 25.53 0.92 -1.30
N ILE A 36 24.99 2.11 -1.57
CA ILE A 36 25.77 3.35 -1.55
C ILE A 36 26.14 3.74 -0.12
N SER A 37 25.22 3.63 0.83
CA SER A 37 25.53 3.87 2.25
C SER A 37 26.68 2.98 2.71
N SER A 38 26.72 1.71 2.31
CA SER A 38 27.80 0.78 2.69
C SER A 38 29.14 1.20 2.11
N LEU A 39 29.19 1.47 0.80
CA LEU A 39 30.41 1.85 0.08
C LEU A 39 30.99 3.17 0.59
N VAL A 40 30.14 4.19 0.71
CA VAL A 40 30.56 5.54 1.08
C VAL A 40 30.95 5.61 2.56
N MET A 41 30.19 4.97 3.46
CA MET A 41 30.54 4.92 4.88
C MET A 41 31.85 4.14 5.10
N ALA A 42 32.06 3.00 4.44
CA ALA A 42 33.31 2.26 4.55
C ALA A 42 34.51 3.09 4.05
N TYR A 43 34.35 3.80 2.93
CA TYR A 43 35.37 4.69 2.40
C TYR A 43 35.69 5.85 3.35
N PHE A 44 34.66 6.43 3.98
CA PHE A 44 34.82 7.48 4.99
C PHE A 44 35.58 6.97 6.22
N ILE A 45 35.18 5.82 6.76
CA ILE A 45 35.86 5.19 7.89
C ILE A 45 37.33 4.92 7.53
N PHE A 46 37.61 4.36 6.35
CA PHE A 46 38.96 4.07 5.88
C PHE A 46 39.84 5.33 5.77
N LYS A 47 39.32 6.40 5.17
CA LYS A 47 40.10 7.62 4.91
C LYS A 47 40.27 8.50 6.14
N VAL A 48 39.22 8.62 6.96
CA VAL A 48 39.13 9.63 8.01
C VAL A 48 39.22 9.01 9.39
N GLN A 49 38.32 8.10 9.75
CA GLN A 49 38.21 7.59 11.12
C GLN A 49 39.32 6.59 11.50
N LYS A 50 39.76 5.76 10.54
CA LYS A 50 40.83 4.76 10.69
C LYS A 50 40.68 3.87 11.93
N THR A 51 39.45 3.42 12.18
CA THR A 51 39.05 2.62 13.36
C THR A 51 39.51 1.16 13.31
N ALA A 52 39.94 0.66 12.15
CA ALA A 52 40.42 -0.70 11.95
C ALA A 52 41.57 -0.73 10.92
N ASP A 53 42.32 -1.84 10.90
CA ASP A 53 43.42 -2.04 9.94
C ASP A 53 42.88 -2.21 8.52
N ILE A 54 41.73 -2.87 8.40
CA ILE A 54 41.05 -3.14 7.13
C ILE A 54 39.57 -2.81 7.31
N VAL A 55 39.04 -1.95 6.45
CA VAL A 55 37.63 -1.56 6.43
C VAL A 55 37.05 -1.98 5.09
N ILE A 56 36.03 -2.82 5.08
CA ILE A 56 35.49 -3.42 3.84
C ILE A 56 33.99 -3.12 3.75
N PRO A 57 33.51 -2.49 2.66
CA PRO A 57 32.10 -2.46 2.35
C PRO A 57 31.67 -3.81 1.80
N VAL A 58 30.59 -4.36 2.35
CA VAL A 58 30.00 -5.62 1.87
C VAL A 58 28.57 -5.34 1.42
N LEU A 59 28.30 -5.64 0.16
CA LEU A 59 26.92 -5.67 -0.34
C LEU A 59 26.27 -6.97 0.14
N ASN A 60 25.16 -6.85 0.87
CA ASN A 60 24.45 -7.97 1.48
C ASN A 60 23.57 -8.72 0.46
N VAL A 61 24.18 -9.12 -0.64
CA VAL A 61 23.59 -9.86 -1.75
C VAL A 61 24.64 -10.79 -2.34
N LYS A 62 24.23 -11.94 -2.87
CA LYS A 62 25.17 -12.85 -3.55
C LYS A 62 25.66 -12.26 -4.86
N ARG A 63 26.92 -12.53 -5.24
CA ARG A 63 27.53 -12.03 -6.48
C ARG A 63 26.66 -12.27 -7.72
N LYS A 64 26.12 -13.49 -7.84
CA LYS A 64 25.27 -13.88 -8.98
C LYS A 64 23.93 -13.13 -9.02
N GLU A 65 23.49 -12.58 -7.91
CA GLU A 65 22.21 -11.87 -7.74
C GLU A 65 22.39 -10.35 -7.83
N LEU A 66 23.61 -9.82 -7.71
CA LEU A 66 23.86 -8.38 -7.81
C LEU A 66 23.39 -7.79 -9.16
N ALA A 67 23.53 -8.55 -10.25
CA ALA A 67 23.13 -8.11 -11.59
C ALA A 67 21.65 -7.74 -11.71
N VAL A 68 20.77 -8.32 -10.87
CA VAL A 68 19.34 -8.01 -10.91
C VAL A 68 18.99 -6.68 -10.23
N ARG A 69 19.95 -6.07 -9.52
CA ARG A 69 19.83 -4.74 -8.90
C ARG A 69 20.28 -3.71 -9.92
N THR A 70 19.42 -3.51 -10.90
CA THR A 70 19.77 -2.81 -12.14
C THR A 70 20.18 -1.37 -11.89
N GLU A 71 19.50 -0.69 -10.96
CA GLU A 71 19.87 0.65 -10.50
C GLU A 71 21.22 0.69 -9.78
N VAL A 72 21.55 -0.32 -8.96
CA VAL A 72 22.84 -0.39 -8.25
C VAL A 72 23.96 -0.59 -9.25
N VAL A 73 23.83 -1.59 -10.14
CA VAL A 73 24.85 -1.90 -11.14
C VAL A 73 25.07 -0.71 -12.06
N PHE A 74 23.99 -0.14 -12.60
CA PHE A 74 24.08 1.02 -13.47
C PHE A 74 24.74 2.21 -12.78
N PHE A 75 24.34 2.53 -11.55
CA PHE A 75 24.82 3.75 -10.91
C PHE A 75 26.29 3.63 -10.47
N LEU A 76 26.72 2.44 -10.07
CA LEU A 76 28.14 2.17 -9.82
C LEU A 76 28.96 2.30 -11.11
N GLU A 77 28.51 1.72 -12.23
CA GLU A 77 29.23 1.84 -13.51
C GLU A 77 29.28 3.28 -14.03
N GLU A 78 28.16 4.01 -13.94
CA GLU A 78 28.05 5.42 -14.34
C GLU A 78 28.99 6.32 -13.52
N THR A 79 29.19 5.98 -12.25
CA THR A 79 30.15 6.66 -11.36
C THR A 79 31.55 6.05 -11.41
N SER A 80 31.89 5.28 -12.45
CA SER A 80 33.21 4.68 -12.69
C SER A 80 33.65 3.61 -11.67
N ILE A 81 32.74 3.07 -10.86
CA ILE A 81 33.02 1.94 -9.97
C ILE A 81 32.79 0.63 -10.73
N ASN A 82 33.85 -0.16 -10.87
CA ASN A 82 33.74 -1.48 -11.47
C ASN A 82 33.01 -2.45 -10.53
N ILE A 83 31.96 -3.10 -11.03
CA ILE A 83 31.17 -4.10 -10.29
C ILE A 83 32.04 -5.25 -9.76
N SER A 84 33.09 -5.61 -10.50
CA SER A 84 34.04 -6.63 -10.10
C SER A 84 34.97 -6.19 -8.96
N ASP A 85 34.99 -4.91 -8.57
CA ASP A 85 35.77 -4.42 -7.42
C ASP A 85 34.95 -4.36 -6.12
N VAL A 86 33.62 -4.39 -6.21
CA VAL A 86 32.73 -4.49 -5.04
C VAL A 86 32.84 -5.88 -4.40
N ILE A 87 32.59 -6.03 -3.10
CA ILE A 87 32.57 -7.33 -2.40
C ILE A 87 31.13 -7.69 -2.01
N CYS A 88 30.70 -8.88 -2.41
CA CYS A 88 29.39 -9.46 -2.09
C CYS A 88 29.48 -10.37 -0.86
N ILE A 89 28.33 -10.64 -0.23
CA ILE A 89 28.27 -11.40 1.04
C ILE A 89 28.85 -12.82 0.93
N ASP A 90 28.76 -13.45 -0.24
CA ASP A 90 29.27 -14.79 -0.52
C ASP A 90 30.77 -14.83 -0.90
N GLU A 91 31.41 -13.67 -1.02
CA GLU A 91 32.85 -13.55 -1.31
C GLU A 91 33.69 -13.35 -0.03
N ILE A 92 33.04 -13.29 1.14
CA ILE A 92 33.68 -13.10 2.43
C ILE A 92 33.11 -14.06 3.49
N ASP A 93 34.00 -14.78 4.19
CA ASP A 93 33.60 -15.68 5.27
C ASP A 93 33.50 -14.91 6.60
N LEU A 94 32.36 -14.23 6.80
CA LEU A 94 32.09 -13.48 8.03
C LEU A 94 32.07 -14.38 9.27
N LYS A 95 31.73 -15.66 9.12
CA LYS A 95 31.70 -16.62 10.24
C LYS A 95 33.10 -16.93 10.73
N ALA A 96 34.02 -17.27 9.82
CA ALA A 96 35.42 -17.49 10.18
C ALA A 96 36.07 -16.23 10.78
N LEU A 97 35.73 -15.04 10.26
CA LEU A 97 36.21 -13.76 10.83
C LEU A 97 35.66 -13.50 12.23
N HIS A 98 34.38 -13.80 12.46
CA HIS A 98 33.73 -13.69 13.76
C HIS A 98 34.38 -14.63 14.80
N GLU A 99 34.59 -15.89 14.44
CA GLU A 99 35.21 -16.92 15.30
C GLU A 99 36.64 -16.55 15.70
N LYS A 100 37.40 -15.89 14.81
CA LYS A 100 38.74 -15.36 15.10
C LYS A 100 38.75 -14.16 16.06
N GLY A 101 37.58 -13.58 16.37
CA GLY A 101 37.42 -12.50 17.34
C GLY A 101 37.89 -11.12 16.87
N LYS A 102 38.14 -10.93 15.57
CA LYS A 102 38.75 -9.71 15.00
C LYS A 102 37.78 -8.84 14.21
N LEU A 103 36.51 -9.25 14.17
CA LEU A 103 35.46 -8.64 13.38
C LEU A 103 34.70 -7.58 14.18
N SER A 104 34.45 -6.43 13.54
CA SER A 104 33.49 -5.42 13.99
C SER A 104 32.57 -5.05 12.83
N LEU A 105 31.32 -4.68 13.12
CA LEU A 105 30.30 -4.35 12.13
C LEU A 105 29.76 -2.94 12.33
N VAL A 106 29.63 -2.22 11.22
CA VAL A 106 28.80 -1.03 11.10
C VAL A 106 27.60 -1.41 10.24
N LEU A 107 26.39 -1.23 10.75
CA LEU A 107 25.18 -1.43 9.97
C LEU A 107 24.75 -0.09 9.37
N VAL A 108 24.35 -0.14 8.11
CA VAL A 108 23.76 1.00 7.41
C VAL A 108 22.44 0.58 6.79
N ASP A 109 21.46 1.47 6.78
CA ASP A 109 20.14 1.26 6.16
C ASP A 109 19.36 0.04 6.73
N HIS A 110 19.70 -0.32 7.96
CA HIS A 110 18.96 -1.21 8.84
C HIS A 110 19.56 -1.17 10.26
N ASN A 111 18.74 -1.52 11.25
CA ASN A 111 19.14 -1.54 12.66
C ASN A 111 19.15 -2.95 13.30
N SER A 112 18.73 -3.98 12.55
CA SER A 112 18.79 -5.38 12.99
C SER A 112 19.22 -6.33 11.89
N LEU A 113 20.09 -7.29 12.22
CA LEU A 113 20.49 -8.36 11.32
C LEU A 113 19.37 -9.39 11.16
N SER A 114 19.37 -10.10 10.02
CA SER A 114 18.45 -11.21 9.79
C SER A 114 18.75 -12.39 10.71
N VAL A 115 17.81 -13.34 10.80
CA VAL A 115 17.97 -14.55 11.61
C VAL A 115 19.24 -15.31 11.23
N GLU A 116 19.55 -15.39 9.92
CA GLU A 116 20.73 -16.08 9.39
C GLU A 116 22.04 -15.38 9.78
N GLN A 117 22.01 -14.06 9.96
CA GLN A 117 23.18 -13.23 10.29
C GLN A 117 23.26 -12.87 11.78
N SER A 118 22.27 -13.25 12.59
CA SER A 118 22.16 -12.91 14.02
C SER A 118 23.38 -13.30 14.86
N TYR A 119 24.17 -14.30 14.45
CA TYR A 119 25.43 -14.67 15.10
C TYR A 119 26.48 -13.54 15.09
N LEU A 120 26.30 -12.51 14.26
CA LEU A 120 27.18 -11.33 14.18
C LEU A 120 26.75 -10.20 15.11
N ASP A 121 25.60 -10.29 15.79
CA ASP A 121 25.03 -9.21 16.60
C ASP A 121 26.00 -8.66 17.64
N SER A 122 26.77 -9.54 18.28
CA SER A 122 27.74 -9.16 19.32
C SER A 122 28.94 -8.36 18.78
N ARG A 123 29.06 -8.21 17.46
CA ARG A 123 30.14 -7.49 16.78
C ARG A 123 29.70 -6.14 16.22
N VAL A 124 28.41 -5.80 16.30
CA VAL A 124 27.92 -4.51 15.81
C VAL A 124 28.38 -3.40 16.76
N VAL A 125 29.12 -2.44 16.22
CA VAL A 125 29.70 -1.31 16.98
C VAL A 125 29.01 0.01 16.67
N GLN A 126 28.39 0.13 15.49
CA GLN A 126 27.73 1.36 15.05
C GLN A 126 26.57 1.06 14.10
N VAL A 127 25.53 1.91 14.13
CA VAL A 127 24.36 1.80 13.27
C VAL A 127 24.01 3.18 12.70
N PHE A 128 23.75 3.25 11.39
CA PHE A 128 23.10 4.38 10.72
C PHE A 128 21.86 3.87 10.04
N ASP A 129 20.68 4.38 10.39
CA ASP A 129 19.44 3.88 9.81
C ASP A 129 18.37 4.96 9.79
N HIS A 130 17.38 4.80 8.93
CA HIS A 130 16.23 5.68 8.83
C HIS A 130 14.88 4.98 9.01
N HIS A 131 14.90 3.66 9.22
CA HIS A 131 13.74 2.85 9.52
C HIS A 131 13.32 2.94 11.00
N GLU A 132 12.15 2.39 11.31
CA GLU A 132 11.70 2.20 12.68
C GLU A 132 12.66 1.28 13.46
N ILE A 133 12.82 1.56 14.74
CA ILE A 133 13.76 0.83 15.59
C ILE A 133 13.12 -0.50 16.03
N ASP A 134 13.76 -1.62 15.68
CA ASP A 134 13.29 -2.96 16.05
C ASP A 134 13.52 -3.27 17.53
N ASN A 135 14.69 -2.88 18.05
CA ASN A 135 15.09 -3.14 19.44
C ASN A 135 15.75 -1.89 20.08
N PRO A 136 14.97 -1.03 20.74
CA PRO A 136 15.47 0.22 21.32
C PRO A 136 16.55 0.02 22.37
N ASP A 137 16.47 -1.04 23.17
CA ASP A 137 17.42 -1.27 24.28
C ASP A 137 18.78 -1.75 23.79
N LYS A 138 18.82 -2.45 22.65
CA LYS A 138 20.08 -2.78 21.95
C LYS A 138 20.75 -1.50 21.43
N LEU A 139 19.99 -0.62 20.77
CA LEU A 139 20.51 0.61 20.19
C LEU A 139 21.01 1.61 21.24
N LYS A 140 20.37 1.71 22.41
CA LYS A 140 20.82 2.59 23.51
C LYS A 140 22.23 2.25 24.01
N LYS A 141 22.67 1.00 23.87
CA LYS A 141 23.97 0.52 24.36
C LYS A 141 25.10 0.65 23.33
N MET A 142 24.80 1.12 22.13
CA MET A 142 25.75 1.21 21.02
C MET A 142 25.70 2.59 20.38
N ASN A 143 26.70 2.91 19.56
CA ASN A 143 26.71 4.16 18.81
C ASN A 143 25.71 4.07 17.65
N ALA A 144 24.46 4.44 17.88
CA ALA A 144 23.40 4.36 16.87
C ALA A 144 22.88 5.76 16.50
N LYS A 145 22.85 6.05 15.20
CA LYS A 145 22.21 7.22 14.62
C LYS A 145 21.02 6.76 13.79
N VAL A 146 19.85 6.75 14.41
CA VAL A 146 18.59 6.37 13.76
C VAL A 146 17.67 7.57 13.72
N GLU A 147 17.34 8.05 12.53
CA GLU A 147 16.52 9.25 12.33
C GLU A 147 15.57 9.06 11.14
N PRO A 148 14.31 9.48 11.23
CA PRO A 148 13.30 9.25 10.19
C PRO A 148 13.47 10.18 8.98
N VAL A 149 14.60 10.08 8.28
CA VAL A 149 14.92 10.81 7.05
C VAL A 149 14.50 10.03 5.79
N GLY A 150 14.54 10.68 4.64
CA GLY A 150 14.13 10.06 3.38
C GLY A 150 15.07 8.96 2.87
N SER A 151 16.35 9.02 3.25
CA SER A 151 17.37 8.06 2.84
C SER A 151 18.46 7.93 3.90
N CYS A 152 18.99 6.72 4.14
CA CYS A 152 20.16 6.49 4.97
C CYS A 152 21.39 7.25 4.43
N CYS A 153 21.54 7.39 3.11
CA CYS A 153 22.58 8.22 2.51
C CYS A 153 22.57 9.68 2.99
N THR A 154 21.42 10.22 3.42
CA THR A 154 21.34 11.54 4.06
C THR A 154 22.13 11.58 5.37
N LEU A 155 22.04 10.53 6.19
CA LEU A 155 22.77 10.43 7.46
C LEU A 155 24.27 10.21 7.24
N VAL A 156 24.62 9.39 6.25
CA VAL A 156 26.02 9.17 5.83
C VAL A 156 26.64 10.46 5.32
N ALA A 157 25.95 11.19 4.45
CA ALA A 157 26.42 12.47 3.93
C ALA A 157 26.62 13.51 5.05
N GLU A 158 25.67 13.60 5.99
CA GLU A 158 25.77 14.48 7.15
C GLU A 158 27.01 14.17 7.99
N GLU A 159 27.28 12.90 8.26
CA GLU A 159 28.45 12.47 9.02
C GLU A 159 29.77 12.92 8.36
N ILE A 160 29.85 12.79 7.04
CA ILE A 160 31.01 13.22 6.25
C ILE A 160 31.17 14.74 6.29
N PHE A 161 30.08 15.49 6.06
CA PHE A 161 30.11 16.95 6.09
C PHE A 161 30.51 17.50 7.46
N ASN A 162 30.12 16.83 8.55
CA ASN A 162 30.46 17.25 9.92
C ASN A 162 31.90 16.90 10.31
N SER A 163 32.49 15.85 9.71
CA SER A 163 33.82 15.35 10.08
C SER A 163 34.93 15.85 9.17
N SER A 164 34.84 15.55 7.87
CA SER A 164 35.85 15.97 6.90
C SER A 164 35.29 16.01 5.48
N VAL A 165 35.06 17.22 4.99
CA VAL A 165 34.61 17.48 3.61
C VAL A 165 35.63 17.01 2.56
N SER A 166 36.88 16.72 2.96
CA SER A 166 37.97 16.35 2.04
C SER A 166 37.72 15.08 1.22
N ILE A 167 36.88 14.16 1.70
CA ILE A 167 36.52 12.95 0.96
C ILE A 167 35.30 13.13 0.06
N MET A 168 34.59 14.25 0.16
CA MET A 168 33.39 14.55 -0.62
C MET A 168 33.79 15.07 -2.00
N ASP A 169 34.44 14.21 -2.78
CA ASP A 169 34.75 14.49 -4.19
C ASP A 169 33.48 14.36 -5.06
N PRO A 170 33.50 14.78 -6.34
CA PRO A 170 32.32 14.69 -7.20
C PRO A 170 31.77 13.27 -7.38
N GLN A 171 32.61 12.23 -7.28
CA GLN A 171 32.16 10.84 -7.38
C GLN A 171 31.34 10.44 -6.14
N VAL A 172 31.87 10.70 -4.94
CA VAL A 172 31.18 10.45 -3.66
C VAL A 172 29.90 11.29 -3.56
N ALA A 173 29.99 12.57 -3.95
CA ALA A 173 28.85 13.46 -3.94
C ALA A 173 27.74 12.98 -4.88
N MET A 174 28.08 12.54 -6.10
CA MET A 174 27.11 12.01 -7.05
C MET A 174 26.42 10.75 -6.52
N LEU A 175 27.19 9.82 -5.94
CA LEU A 175 26.65 8.59 -5.34
C LEU A 175 25.60 8.90 -4.25
N LEU A 176 25.93 9.77 -3.30
CA LEU A 176 24.99 10.17 -2.26
C LEU A 176 23.79 10.93 -2.83
N TYR A 177 24.04 11.86 -3.75
CA TYR A 177 23.03 12.73 -4.36
C TYR A 177 21.98 11.93 -5.13
N GLY A 178 22.38 11.08 -6.07
CA GLY A 178 21.43 10.30 -6.88
C GLY A 178 20.61 9.33 -6.05
N THR A 179 21.21 8.75 -5.00
CA THR A 179 20.52 7.83 -4.09
C THR A 179 19.46 8.55 -3.26
N ILE A 180 19.81 9.68 -2.63
CA ILE A 180 18.85 10.49 -1.87
C ILE A 180 17.71 10.97 -2.78
N LEU A 181 18.01 11.41 -4.01
CA LEU A 181 16.98 11.81 -4.97
C LEU A 181 16.04 10.65 -5.34
N LEU A 182 16.56 9.41 -5.47
CA LEU A 182 15.73 8.25 -5.79
C LEU A 182 14.72 7.94 -4.68
N ASP A 183 15.16 7.91 -3.42
CA ASP A 183 14.29 7.51 -2.30
C ASP A 183 13.30 8.61 -1.89
N THR A 184 13.72 9.87 -2.03
CA THR A 184 12.90 11.05 -1.77
C THR A 184 11.98 11.42 -2.94
N ILE A 185 12.01 10.68 -4.05
CA ILE A 185 11.27 10.98 -5.28
C ILE A 185 11.56 12.41 -5.76
N CYS A 186 12.84 12.73 -5.94
CA CYS A 186 13.34 14.05 -6.29
C CYS A 186 12.87 15.16 -5.33
N LEU A 187 12.94 14.91 -4.02
CA LEU A 187 12.47 15.82 -2.96
C LEU A 187 10.99 16.23 -3.07
N ASN A 188 10.13 15.34 -3.58
CA ASN A 188 8.71 15.60 -3.72
C ASN A 188 7.97 15.56 -2.37
N GLU A 189 7.47 16.72 -1.93
CA GLU A 189 6.71 16.87 -0.67
C GLU A 189 5.46 16.02 -0.58
N THR A 190 4.78 15.82 -1.71
CA THR A 190 3.53 15.06 -1.75
C THR A 190 3.76 13.56 -1.53
N ALA A 191 4.99 13.08 -1.69
CA ALA A 191 5.37 11.70 -1.44
C ALA A 191 5.49 11.35 0.05
N GLN A 192 5.56 12.36 0.95
CA GLN A 192 5.77 12.18 2.39
C GLN A 192 7.03 11.37 2.75
N ARG A 193 8.07 11.44 1.90
CA ARG A 193 9.35 10.73 2.06
C ARG A 193 10.53 11.68 2.23
N VAL A 194 10.27 12.96 2.46
CA VAL A 194 11.29 14.02 2.41
C VAL A 194 11.27 14.78 3.71
N THR A 195 12.45 14.98 4.27
CA THR A 195 12.66 15.80 5.46
C THR A 195 13.47 17.05 5.13
N GLU A 196 13.47 18.00 6.06
CA GLU A 196 14.32 19.18 5.95
C GLU A 196 15.82 18.84 5.93
N LYS A 197 16.22 17.74 6.58
CA LYS A 197 17.61 17.28 6.55
C LYS A 197 18.00 16.82 5.15
N ASP A 198 17.14 16.06 4.46
CA ASP A 198 17.39 15.64 3.07
C ASP A 198 17.62 16.84 2.16
N ARG A 199 16.81 17.90 2.29
CA ARG A 199 16.95 19.14 1.51
C ARG A 199 18.27 19.84 1.75
N LYS A 200 18.65 19.99 3.03
CA LYS A 200 19.91 20.63 3.42
C LYS A 200 21.12 19.87 2.88
N ILE A 201 21.09 18.54 2.95
CA ILE A 201 22.15 17.69 2.43
C ILE A 201 22.21 17.77 0.90
N ILE A 202 21.07 17.65 0.20
CA ILE A 202 21.02 17.83 -1.26
C ILE A 202 21.58 19.19 -1.66
N ALA A 203 21.18 20.28 -1.01
CA ALA A 203 21.70 21.62 -1.31
C ALA A 203 23.22 21.71 -1.12
N LYS A 204 23.80 21.03 -0.12
CA LYS A 204 25.25 20.95 0.06
C LYS A 204 25.95 20.09 -0.99
N LEU A 205 25.32 19.02 -1.48
CA LEU A 205 25.88 18.18 -2.53
C LEU A 205 25.89 18.91 -3.88
N GLU A 206 24.90 19.76 -4.14
CA GLU A 206 24.80 20.53 -5.39
C GLU A 206 25.87 21.60 -5.55
N THR A 207 26.41 22.12 -4.45
CA THR A 207 27.56 23.03 -4.53
C THR A 207 28.82 22.32 -5.04
N ILE A 208 28.87 21.00 -4.92
CA ILE A 208 29.97 20.16 -5.42
C ILE A 208 29.67 19.67 -6.85
N LEU A 209 28.39 19.44 -7.15
CA LEU A 209 27.89 18.92 -8.43
C LEU A 209 27.33 20.03 -9.33
N GLU A 210 28.10 21.11 -9.50
CA GLU A 210 27.66 22.26 -10.29
C GLU A 210 27.25 21.84 -11.72
N GLY A 211 26.03 22.22 -12.11
CA GLY A 211 25.48 21.95 -13.45
C GLY A 211 24.75 20.61 -13.62
N VAL A 212 24.70 19.77 -12.58
CA VAL A 212 23.92 18.53 -12.60
C VAL A 212 22.43 18.80 -12.41
N ASN A 213 21.58 18.16 -13.21
CA ASN A 213 20.13 18.32 -13.14
C ASN A 213 19.48 17.23 -12.27
N ARG A 214 18.80 17.64 -11.18
CA ARG A 214 18.06 16.73 -10.28
C ARG A 214 17.13 15.76 -11.01
N ASN A 215 16.30 16.28 -11.91
CA ASN A 215 15.27 15.51 -12.58
C ASN A 215 15.88 14.50 -13.55
N GLU A 216 16.94 14.88 -14.26
CA GLU A 216 17.64 13.96 -15.18
C GLU A 216 18.26 12.78 -14.43
N VAL A 217 18.92 13.04 -13.30
CA VAL A 217 19.47 11.98 -12.42
C VAL A 217 18.36 11.08 -11.91
N PHE A 218 17.29 11.67 -11.35
CA PHE A 218 16.15 10.92 -10.82
C PHE A 218 15.45 10.08 -11.90
N GLU A 219 15.09 10.66 -13.04
CA GLU A 219 14.39 9.97 -14.13
C GLU A 219 15.24 8.83 -14.71
N THR A 220 16.55 9.04 -14.83
CA THR A 220 17.48 8.00 -15.30
C THR A 220 17.53 6.82 -14.33
N LEU A 221 17.76 7.08 -13.04
CA LEU A 221 17.76 6.02 -12.02
C LEU A 221 16.41 5.32 -11.91
N GLN A 222 15.32 6.09 -11.96
CA GLN A 222 13.97 5.56 -11.89
C GLN A 222 13.65 4.65 -13.08
N LYS A 223 14.09 5.04 -14.28
CA LYS A 223 13.95 4.24 -15.51
C LYS A 223 14.76 2.95 -15.41
N VAL A 224 16.02 3.02 -15.00
CA VAL A 224 16.91 1.84 -14.96
C VAL A 224 16.51 0.84 -13.87
N LYS A 225 15.96 1.30 -12.75
CA LYS A 225 15.38 0.43 -11.71
C LYS A 225 14.37 -0.58 -12.28
N PHE A 226 13.56 -0.13 -13.24
CA PHE A 226 12.56 -0.96 -13.91
C PHE A 226 13.02 -1.50 -15.28
N ASP A 227 14.19 -1.10 -15.77
CA ASP A 227 14.77 -1.65 -16.98
C ASP A 227 15.27 -3.07 -16.72
N VAL A 228 14.92 -3.96 -17.64
CA VAL A 228 15.24 -5.39 -17.60
C VAL A 228 15.85 -5.86 -18.91
N SER A 229 16.01 -4.95 -19.89
CA SER A 229 16.47 -5.24 -21.24
C SER A 229 17.87 -5.84 -21.31
N LYS A 230 18.72 -5.50 -20.33
CA LYS A 230 20.11 -5.98 -20.23
C LYS A 230 20.26 -7.27 -19.42
N LEU A 231 19.19 -7.80 -18.83
CA LEU A 231 19.25 -8.98 -17.97
C LEU A 231 19.20 -10.27 -18.77
N THR A 232 20.01 -11.25 -18.36
CA THR A 232 19.94 -12.61 -18.92
C THR A 232 18.67 -13.33 -18.46
N PRO A 233 18.23 -14.39 -19.15
CA PRO A 233 17.09 -15.19 -18.71
C PRO A 233 17.18 -15.65 -17.25
N VAL A 234 18.35 -16.12 -16.81
CA VAL A 234 18.58 -16.50 -15.41
C VAL A 234 18.35 -15.30 -14.49
N GLN A 235 18.95 -14.15 -14.79
CA GLN A 235 18.78 -12.93 -13.99
C GLN A 235 17.32 -12.46 -13.93
N LEU A 236 16.59 -12.52 -15.04
CA LEU A 236 15.16 -12.18 -15.07
C LEU A 236 14.35 -13.06 -14.12
N LEU A 237 14.67 -14.36 -14.04
CA LEU A 237 14.04 -15.25 -13.09
C LEU A 237 14.35 -14.85 -11.65
N TYR A 238 15.58 -14.47 -11.33
CA TYR A 238 15.96 -14.06 -9.98
C TYR A 238 15.39 -12.69 -9.55
N LYS A 239 15.18 -11.74 -10.48
CA LYS A 239 14.84 -10.33 -10.16
C LYS A 239 13.64 -10.17 -9.25
N ASP A 240 12.55 -10.91 -9.48
CA ASP A 240 11.35 -10.81 -8.65
C ASP A 240 10.80 -12.20 -8.27
N THR A 241 11.64 -12.99 -7.62
CA THR A 241 11.30 -14.31 -7.05
C THR A 241 10.80 -14.19 -5.60
N LYS A 242 9.74 -14.93 -5.27
CA LYS A 242 9.35 -15.28 -3.90
C LYS A 242 9.37 -16.79 -3.73
N LEU A 243 10.05 -17.27 -2.70
CA LEU A 243 10.09 -18.69 -2.37
C LEU A 243 9.06 -18.97 -1.28
N ILE A 244 8.33 -20.05 -1.45
CA ILE A 244 7.50 -20.66 -0.41
C ILE A 244 7.88 -22.13 -0.31
N SER A 245 7.87 -22.66 0.90
CA SER A 245 8.21 -24.06 1.13
C SER A 245 7.50 -24.59 2.36
N ASP A 246 7.21 -25.88 2.35
CA ASP A 246 6.96 -26.69 3.53
C ASP A 246 8.08 -27.74 3.72
N ASN A 247 7.89 -28.71 4.61
CA ASN A 247 8.91 -29.73 4.91
C ASN A 247 9.27 -30.64 3.72
N SER A 248 8.46 -30.68 2.66
CA SER A 248 8.59 -31.62 1.54
C SER A 248 8.60 -30.97 0.15
N THR A 249 7.96 -29.82 0.01
CA THR A 249 7.70 -29.17 -1.28
C THR A 249 8.11 -27.70 -1.21
N SER A 250 8.85 -27.26 -2.23
CA SER A 250 9.31 -25.89 -2.40
C SER A 250 8.87 -25.35 -3.77
N ILE A 251 8.28 -24.16 -3.75
CA ILE A 251 7.72 -23.51 -4.93
C ILE A 251 8.29 -22.10 -5.04
N ALA A 252 8.77 -21.74 -6.23
CA ALA A 252 9.15 -20.37 -6.53
C ALA A 252 8.03 -19.65 -7.31
N LEU A 253 7.65 -18.45 -6.87
CA LEU A 253 6.76 -17.54 -7.58
C LEU A 253 7.56 -16.39 -8.18
N ILE A 254 7.62 -16.34 -9.50
CA ILE A 254 8.48 -15.44 -10.26
C ILE A 254 7.62 -14.47 -11.06
N SER A 255 7.76 -13.17 -10.81
CA SER A 255 7.10 -12.16 -11.64
C SER A 255 7.99 -11.81 -12.83
N TYR A 256 7.47 -12.00 -14.04
CA TYR A 256 8.20 -11.80 -15.28
C TYR A 256 7.71 -10.54 -16.03
N PRO A 257 8.59 -9.60 -16.39
CA PRO A 257 8.24 -8.33 -17.05
C PRO A 257 8.06 -8.52 -18.58
N GLY A 258 7.10 -9.36 -18.96
CA GLY A 258 6.74 -9.63 -20.35
C GLY A 258 5.69 -10.73 -20.47
N LEU A 259 5.30 -11.08 -21.69
CA LEU A 259 4.44 -12.25 -21.91
C LEU A 259 5.29 -13.51 -21.88
N LEU A 260 4.84 -14.53 -21.14
CA LEU A 260 5.57 -15.78 -20.99
C LEU A 260 5.64 -16.55 -22.30
N GLN A 261 4.59 -16.49 -23.11
CA GLN A 261 4.57 -17.16 -24.43
C GLN A 261 5.74 -16.72 -25.34
N ASP A 262 6.21 -15.48 -25.18
CA ASP A 262 7.25 -14.89 -26.05
C ASP A 262 8.61 -15.50 -25.71
N VAL A 263 8.88 -15.76 -24.43
CA VAL A 263 10.18 -16.29 -23.95
C VAL A 263 10.21 -17.78 -23.70
N LEU A 264 9.06 -18.40 -23.41
CA LEU A 264 8.95 -19.84 -23.19
C LEU A 264 9.21 -20.65 -24.46
N GLN A 265 9.31 -20.03 -25.64
CA GLN A 265 9.77 -20.68 -26.87
C GLN A 265 11.28 -20.73 -26.99
N GLU A 266 12.00 -19.89 -26.27
CA GLU A 266 13.45 -19.80 -26.33
C GLU A 266 14.11 -20.89 -25.48
N GLU A 267 15.04 -21.63 -26.07
CA GLU A 267 15.80 -22.70 -25.38
C GLU A 267 16.65 -22.15 -24.23
N SER A 268 17.17 -20.93 -24.37
CA SER A 268 17.93 -20.21 -23.33
C SER A 268 17.10 -19.98 -22.07
N PHE A 269 15.82 -19.58 -22.21
CA PHE A 269 14.93 -19.34 -21.08
C PHE A 269 14.49 -20.65 -20.40
N ARG A 270 14.22 -21.69 -21.19
CA ARG A 270 13.91 -23.04 -20.65
C ARG A 270 15.09 -23.61 -19.86
N SER A 271 16.30 -23.50 -20.42
CA SER A 271 17.53 -23.91 -19.73
C SER A 271 17.73 -23.15 -18.42
N ALA A 272 17.44 -21.85 -18.41
CA ALA A 272 17.51 -21.02 -17.20
C ALA A 272 16.47 -21.43 -16.14
N LEU A 273 15.25 -21.83 -16.54
CA LEU A 273 14.23 -22.35 -15.63
C LEU A 273 14.69 -23.66 -14.97
N GLU A 274 15.25 -24.58 -15.75
CA GLU A 274 15.79 -25.85 -15.25
C GLU A 274 16.98 -25.67 -14.32
N GLU A 275 17.88 -24.75 -14.66
CA GLU A 275 19.02 -24.37 -13.81
C GLU A 275 18.54 -23.77 -12.48
N MET A 276 17.56 -22.87 -12.52
CA MET A 276 16.99 -22.30 -11.29
C MET A 276 16.32 -23.38 -10.44
N ALA A 277 15.50 -24.25 -11.04
CA ALA A 277 14.84 -25.33 -10.35
C ALA A 277 15.85 -26.26 -9.65
N SER A 278 16.94 -26.59 -10.34
CA SER A 278 17.97 -27.49 -9.83
C SER A 278 18.85 -26.82 -8.76
N SER A 279 19.26 -25.56 -8.97
CA SER A 279 20.17 -24.84 -8.07
C SER A 279 19.54 -24.43 -6.73
N LYS A 280 18.22 -24.21 -6.70
CA LYS A 280 17.47 -23.92 -5.47
C LYS A 280 16.72 -25.13 -4.90
N ASN A 281 16.93 -26.32 -5.47
CA ASN A 281 16.24 -27.56 -5.11
C ASN A 281 14.70 -27.40 -5.07
N LEU A 282 14.16 -26.72 -6.09
CA LEU A 282 12.74 -26.40 -6.21
C LEU A 282 11.97 -27.56 -6.83
N ASN A 283 10.80 -27.86 -6.28
CA ASN A 283 9.88 -28.83 -6.86
C ASN A 283 9.14 -28.21 -8.04
N SER A 284 8.59 -27.01 -7.85
CA SER A 284 7.76 -26.35 -8.85
C SER A 284 8.09 -24.86 -8.98
N ILE A 285 7.80 -24.28 -10.15
CA ILE A 285 7.95 -22.86 -10.43
C ILE A 285 6.64 -22.32 -11.00
N ILE A 286 6.14 -21.23 -10.43
CA ILE A 286 5.01 -20.45 -10.97
C ILE A 286 5.55 -19.14 -11.55
N LEU A 287 5.45 -18.99 -12.85
CA LEU A 287 5.80 -17.76 -13.57
C LEU A 287 4.54 -16.91 -13.74
N LEU A 288 4.63 -15.61 -13.45
CA LEU A 288 3.57 -14.63 -13.64
C LEU A 288 4.05 -13.54 -14.59
N GLY A 289 3.72 -13.68 -15.87
CA GLY A 289 4.04 -12.70 -16.91
C GLY A 289 3.04 -11.55 -16.96
N MET A 290 3.53 -10.35 -17.21
CA MET A 290 2.70 -9.17 -17.45
C MET A 290 3.31 -8.31 -18.54
N LYS A 291 2.48 -7.87 -19.49
CA LYS A 291 2.85 -6.85 -20.49
C LYS A 291 1.79 -5.75 -20.51
N VAL A 292 2.25 -4.51 -20.46
CA VAL A 292 1.41 -3.33 -20.70
C VAL A 292 1.64 -2.92 -22.15
N ALA A 293 0.59 -2.93 -22.97
CA ALA A 293 0.71 -2.48 -24.36
C ALA A 293 0.83 -0.95 -24.40
N GLU A 294 1.87 -0.44 -25.06
CA GLU A 294 2.09 0.99 -25.24
C GLU A 294 0.90 1.60 -26.01
N GLY A 295 0.36 2.71 -25.48
CA GLY A 295 -0.70 3.50 -26.13
C GLY A 295 -2.15 3.13 -25.81
N GLN A 296 -2.45 1.96 -25.22
CA GLN A 296 -3.85 1.54 -24.98
C GLN A 296 -4.22 1.22 -23.53
N SER A 297 -3.29 1.32 -22.56
CA SER A 297 -3.51 0.91 -21.16
C SER A 297 -4.04 -0.52 -21.00
N ILE A 298 -3.88 -1.37 -22.03
CA ILE A 298 -4.30 -2.77 -21.99
C ILE A 298 -3.20 -3.57 -21.31
N VAL A 299 -3.53 -4.14 -20.16
CA VAL A 299 -2.65 -5.05 -19.42
C VAL A 299 -3.02 -6.47 -19.82
N ARG A 300 -2.02 -7.26 -20.23
CA ARG A 300 -2.17 -8.70 -20.42
C ARG A 300 -1.35 -9.45 -19.39
N ARG A 301 -1.90 -10.54 -18.87
CA ARG A 301 -1.25 -11.40 -17.88
C ARG A 301 -1.27 -12.85 -18.33
N GLN A 302 -0.18 -13.55 -18.03
CA GLN A 302 -0.03 -14.97 -18.27
C GLN A 302 0.51 -15.63 -17.02
N ILE A 303 0.08 -16.86 -16.76
CA ILE A 303 0.60 -17.69 -15.68
C ILE A 303 1.12 -18.97 -16.29
N ALA A 304 2.33 -19.39 -15.91
CA ALA A 304 2.82 -20.73 -16.23
C ALA A 304 3.18 -21.48 -14.95
N ALA A 305 2.82 -22.75 -14.90
CA ALA A 305 3.28 -23.68 -13.88
C ALA A 305 4.30 -24.64 -14.51
N TYR A 306 5.45 -24.81 -13.87
CA TYR A 306 6.50 -25.73 -14.26
C TYR A 306 6.76 -26.70 -13.11
N ASP A 307 6.86 -27.98 -13.43
CA ASP A 307 7.27 -29.03 -12.48
C ASP A 307 7.81 -30.22 -13.28
N LYS A 308 8.96 -30.78 -12.88
CA LYS A 308 9.56 -31.94 -13.56
C LYS A 308 8.67 -33.19 -13.45
N ASN A 309 7.83 -33.28 -12.43
CA ASN A 309 6.87 -34.35 -12.24
C ASN A 309 5.53 -34.01 -12.93
N PRO A 310 5.11 -34.76 -13.98
CA PRO A 310 3.86 -34.49 -14.69
C PRO A 310 2.61 -34.55 -13.80
N SER A 311 2.58 -35.42 -12.80
CA SER A 311 1.44 -35.54 -11.89
C SER A 311 1.33 -34.32 -10.98
N SER A 312 2.46 -33.83 -10.44
CA SER A 312 2.50 -32.60 -9.64
C SER A 312 2.14 -31.38 -10.46
N LEU A 313 2.66 -31.29 -11.70
CA LEU A 313 2.31 -30.24 -12.65
C LEU A 313 0.80 -30.18 -12.89
N GLU A 314 0.16 -31.34 -13.11
CA GLU A 314 -1.27 -31.43 -13.34
C GLU A 314 -2.08 -31.00 -12.11
N LYS A 315 -1.67 -31.44 -10.90
CA LYS A 315 -2.29 -31.02 -9.63
C LYS A 315 -2.26 -29.51 -9.44
N ILE A 316 -1.08 -28.90 -9.55
CA ILE A 316 -0.88 -27.44 -9.39
C ILE A 316 -1.68 -26.67 -10.43
N SER A 317 -1.64 -27.11 -11.69
CA SER A 317 -2.36 -26.50 -12.80
C SER A 317 -3.88 -26.54 -12.56
N LYS A 318 -4.42 -27.68 -12.10
CA LYS A 318 -5.84 -27.82 -11.74
C LYS A 318 -6.22 -26.98 -10.53
N TYR A 319 -5.38 -26.93 -9.51
CA TYR A 319 -5.62 -26.11 -8.33
C TYR A 319 -5.74 -24.63 -8.71
N LEU A 320 -4.80 -24.11 -9.52
CA LEU A 320 -4.84 -22.73 -10.01
C LEU A 320 -6.12 -22.43 -10.81
N GLN A 321 -6.60 -23.37 -11.64
CA GLN A 321 -7.85 -23.21 -12.41
C GLN A 321 -9.09 -23.24 -11.52
N LYS A 322 -9.09 -24.05 -10.45
CA LYS A 322 -10.20 -24.22 -9.51
C LYS A 322 -10.30 -23.14 -8.44
N LEU A 323 -9.38 -22.19 -8.40
CA LEU A 323 -9.50 -21.05 -7.48
C LEU A 323 -10.78 -20.28 -7.80
N GLU A 324 -11.72 -20.29 -6.85
CA GLU A 324 -12.99 -19.59 -6.90
C GLU A 324 -13.00 -18.50 -5.81
N ASN A 325 -13.63 -17.36 -6.08
CA ASN A 325 -13.80 -16.23 -5.15
C ASN A 325 -12.50 -15.52 -4.67
N PRO A 326 -11.85 -14.69 -5.51
CA PRO A 326 -12.10 -14.47 -6.95
C PRO A 326 -11.36 -15.47 -7.84
N SER A 327 -11.98 -15.86 -8.95
CA SER A 327 -11.31 -16.69 -9.96
C SER A 327 -10.24 -15.93 -10.74
N LEU A 328 -9.15 -16.63 -11.07
CA LEU A 328 -8.09 -16.14 -11.96
C LEU A 328 -8.55 -16.02 -13.42
N GLY A 329 -9.60 -16.75 -13.82
CA GLY A 329 -10.05 -16.82 -15.22
C GLY A 329 -8.95 -17.37 -16.14
N LEU A 330 -8.42 -18.55 -15.81
CA LEU A 330 -7.31 -19.14 -16.55
C LEU A 330 -7.80 -19.88 -17.79
N ARG A 331 -7.34 -19.44 -18.95
CA ARG A 331 -7.54 -20.15 -20.22
C ARG A 331 -6.23 -20.72 -20.70
N GLN A 332 -6.16 -22.04 -20.81
CA GLN A 332 -4.93 -22.72 -21.24
C GLN A 332 -4.54 -22.31 -22.66
N LEU A 333 -3.25 -22.01 -22.85
CA LEU A 333 -2.65 -21.73 -24.14
C LEU A 333 -1.89 -22.98 -24.63
N PRO A 334 -1.87 -23.24 -25.94
CA PRO A 334 -1.17 -24.38 -26.50
C PRO A 334 0.35 -24.18 -26.33
N LEU A 335 0.98 -25.09 -25.61
CA LEU A 335 2.42 -25.23 -25.53
C LEU A 335 2.75 -26.73 -25.59
N CYS A 336 3.62 -27.13 -26.51
CA CYS A 336 3.95 -28.54 -26.73
C CYS A 336 5.40 -28.83 -26.32
N GLY A 337 5.63 -30.01 -25.74
CA GLY A 337 6.98 -30.58 -25.60
C GLY A 337 7.81 -30.13 -24.40
N TYR A 338 7.18 -29.59 -23.35
CA TYR A 338 7.88 -29.16 -22.13
C TYR A 338 7.02 -29.43 -20.88
N PRO A 339 7.60 -29.78 -19.71
CA PRO A 339 6.84 -30.07 -18.49
C PRO A 339 6.35 -28.77 -17.83
N LEU A 340 5.52 -28.04 -18.56
CA LEU A 340 4.98 -26.74 -18.21
C LEU A 340 3.58 -26.57 -18.78
N THR A 341 2.70 -25.96 -17.99
CA THR A 341 1.36 -25.57 -18.42
C THR A 341 1.26 -24.04 -18.45
N LEU A 342 0.86 -23.48 -19.58
CA LEU A 342 0.72 -22.03 -19.79
C LEU A 342 -0.74 -21.61 -19.87
N PHE A 343 -1.07 -20.50 -19.21
CA PHE A 343 -2.40 -19.92 -19.15
C PHE A 343 -2.37 -18.44 -19.54
N GLU A 344 -3.36 -18.01 -20.31
CA GLU A 344 -3.79 -16.61 -20.32
C GLU A 344 -4.63 -16.37 -19.06
N GLN A 345 -4.39 -15.26 -18.37
CA GLN A 345 -5.14 -14.87 -17.18
C GLN A 345 -6.10 -13.74 -17.51
N GLU A 346 -7.39 -14.03 -17.53
CA GLU A 346 -8.43 -13.05 -17.86
C GLU A 346 -8.67 -12.04 -16.73
N ASN A 347 -8.57 -12.49 -15.47
CA ASN A 347 -8.71 -11.59 -14.33
C ASN A 347 -7.41 -10.85 -14.03
N ILE A 348 -7.14 -9.80 -14.82
CA ILE A 348 -5.91 -9.01 -14.78
C ILE A 348 -5.68 -8.24 -13.46
N ALA A 349 -6.69 -8.12 -12.61
CA ALA A 349 -6.58 -7.45 -11.31
C ALA A 349 -5.85 -8.32 -10.27
N LEU A 350 -5.87 -9.65 -10.45
CA LEU A 350 -5.21 -10.59 -9.55
C LEU A 350 -3.73 -10.70 -9.93
N THR A 351 -2.85 -10.53 -8.95
CA THR A 351 -1.40 -10.50 -9.14
C THR A 351 -0.73 -11.57 -8.29
N ARG A 352 0.59 -11.58 -8.22
CA ARG A 352 1.32 -12.43 -7.25
C ARG A 352 0.81 -12.24 -5.82
N LYS A 353 0.27 -11.07 -5.44
CA LYS A 353 -0.33 -10.86 -4.11
C LYS A 353 -1.54 -11.76 -3.82
N PHE A 354 -2.22 -12.24 -4.86
CA PHE A 354 -3.29 -13.22 -4.75
C PHE A 354 -2.77 -14.64 -4.94
N VAL A 355 -1.90 -14.86 -5.93
CA VAL A 355 -1.38 -16.21 -6.24
C VAL A 355 -0.47 -16.76 -5.14
N LEU A 356 0.33 -15.90 -4.49
CA LEU A 356 1.22 -16.29 -3.39
C LEU A 356 0.48 -16.93 -2.22
N PRO A 357 -0.53 -16.30 -1.58
CA PRO A 357 -1.27 -16.94 -0.50
C PRO A 357 -2.06 -18.16 -0.98
N ALA A 358 -2.55 -18.17 -2.22
CA ALA A 358 -3.20 -19.35 -2.78
C ALA A 358 -2.26 -20.55 -2.89
N MET A 359 -0.99 -20.34 -3.29
CA MET A 359 0.03 -21.39 -3.33
C MET A 359 0.51 -21.81 -1.94
N GLN A 360 0.53 -20.89 -0.96
CA GLN A 360 0.78 -21.26 0.43
C GLN A 360 -0.33 -22.17 0.98
N ASN A 361 -1.59 -21.91 0.62
CA ASN A 361 -2.70 -22.80 0.97
C ASN A 361 -2.62 -24.16 0.26
N TYR A 362 -2.17 -24.19 -1.01
CA TYR A 362 -1.92 -25.43 -1.74
C TYR A 362 -0.94 -26.35 -0.98
N LEU A 363 0.19 -25.79 -0.51
CA LEU A 363 1.17 -26.53 0.29
C LEU A 363 0.56 -27.10 1.59
N LYS A 364 -0.32 -26.34 2.26
CA LYS A 364 -1.02 -26.82 3.47
C LYS A 364 -1.99 -27.97 3.18
N ILE A 365 -2.66 -27.97 2.03
CA ILE A 365 -3.63 -29.01 1.65
C ILE A 365 -2.92 -30.29 1.23
N ASP A 366 -1.83 -30.21 0.44
CA ASP A 366 -1.09 -31.41 -0.02
C ASP A 366 -0.47 -32.18 1.17
N LEU A 367 -0.13 -31.49 2.28
CA LEU A 367 0.27 -32.12 3.55
C LEU A 367 -0.84 -32.99 4.18
N SER A 368 -2.12 -32.62 4.01
CA SER A 368 -3.24 -33.38 4.57
C SER A 368 -3.53 -34.66 3.79
N ASP A 369 -3.43 -34.62 2.45
CA ASP A 369 -3.56 -35.80 1.59
C ASP A 369 -2.45 -36.84 1.85
N HIS A 370 -1.25 -36.39 2.24
CA HIS A 370 -0.15 -37.28 2.63
C HIS A 370 -0.28 -37.87 4.05
N SER A 371 -1.11 -37.29 4.91
CA SER A 371 -1.36 -37.81 6.27
C SER A 371 -2.38 -38.95 6.31
N GLU A 372 -3.32 -39.00 5.36
CA GLU A 372 -4.30 -40.09 5.27
C GLU A 372 -3.72 -41.39 4.67
N LEU A 373 -2.66 -41.28 3.86
CA LEU A 373 -1.96 -42.43 3.27
C LEU A 373 -1.01 -43.16 4.24
N ASN A 374 -0.59 -42.51 5.34
CA ASN A 374 0.31 -43.11 6.33
C ASN A 374 -0.41 -43.75 7.53
N ASN A 375 -1.74 -43.69 7.60
CA ASN A 375 -2.54 -44.31 8.66
C ASN A 375 -3.36 -45.54 8.21
N SER A 376 -3.13 -46.06 7.00
CA SER A 376 -3.89 -47.20 6.44
C SER A 376 -3.03 -48.41 6.03
N CYS A 377 -1.90 -48.64 6.69
CA CYS A 377 -1.15 -49.89 6.55
C CYS A 377 -0.74 -50.43 7.91
N ASP A 378 -1.73 -50.90 8.69
CA ASP A 378 -1.56 -52.00 9.64
C ASP A 378 -2.94 -52.45 10.15
N ASN A 379 -3.55 -53.42 9.46
CA ASN A 379 -4.12 -54.63 10.07
C ASN A 379 -4.98 -55.46 9.08
N ARG A 380 -4.51 -56.70 8.88
CA ARG A 380 -5.28 -57.96 8.79
C ARG A 380 -5.88 -58.41 7.45
N ASN A 381 -5.21 -59.43 6.92
CA ASN A 381 -5.77 -60.59 6.22
C ASN A 381 -6.96 -61.21 6.99
N GLU A 382 -8.06 -61.55 6.30
CA GLU A 382 -8.48 -62.94 5.99
C GLU A 382 -9.89 -62.99 5.36
N ASN A 383 -9.98 -63.63 4.19
CA ASN A 383 -11.06 -64.46 3.63
C ASN A 383 -12.53 -64.24 4.04
N ASN A 384 -13.40 -63.90 3.09
CA ASN A 384 -14.28 -64.90 2.43
C ASN A 384 -15.14 -64.30 1.29
N SER A 385 -15.33 -65.11 0.26
CA SER A 385 -16.25 -64.91 -0.87
C SER A 385 -17.72 -65.00 -0.47
N LYS A 386 -18.59 -64.15 -1.03
CA LYS A 386 -19.89 -64.52 -1.66
C LYS A 386 -20.63 -63.31 -2.26
N THR A 387 -21.36 -63.64 -3.32
CA THR A 387 -22.17 -62.86 -4.26
C THR A 387 -23.47 -62.26 -3.69
N GLU A 388 -23.90 -61.18 -4.37
CA GLU A 388 -25.27 -60.67 -4.60
C GLU A 388 -26.15 -60.28 -3.39
N GLU A 389 -26.52 -59.00 -3.30
CA GLU A 389 -27.92 -58.56 -3.52
C GLU A 389 -28.00 -57.02 -3.54
N VAL A 390 -28.87 -56.52 -4.43
CA VAL A 390 -29.20 -55.11 -4.65
C VAL A 390 -30.40 -54.80 -3.77
N ASP A 391 -30.26 -53.88 -2.81
CA ASP A 391 -31.40 -53.29 -2.12
C ASP A 391 -31.37 -51.76 -2.23
N ASN A 392 -32.40 -51.28 -2.93
CA ASN A 392 -32.80 -49.88 -2.99
C ASN A 392 -33.28 -49.43 -1.60
N TYR A 393 -32.64 -48.41 -1.04
CA TYR A 393 -33.27 -47.55 -0.03
C TYR A 393 -33.52 -46.17 -0.62
N ILE A 394 -34.80 -45.94 -0.96
CA ILE A 394 -35.39 -44.63 -1.16
C ILE A 394 -35.55 -44.02 0.24
N VAL A 395 -34.94 -42.85 0.47
CA VAL A 395 -35.25 -42.01 1.63
C VAL A 395 -36.19 -40.91 1.14
N GLU A 396 -37.46 -41.04 1.53
CA GLU A 396 -38.47 -39.99 1.40
C GLU A 396 -38.17 -38.86 2.38
N PHE A 397 -38.14 -37.62 1.89
CA PHE A 397 -38.10 -36.42 2.72
C PHE A 397 -39.52 -36.03 3.12
N PRO A 398 -39.81 -35.73 4.40
CA PRO A 398 -41.04 -35.06 4.78
C PRO A 398 -41.01 -33.62 4.24
N GLU A 399 -42.03 -33.26 3.46
CA GLU A 399 -42.42 -31.87 3.26
C GLU A 399 -42.95 -31.28 4.58
N ASP A 400 -42.72 -29.99 4.78
CA ASP A 400 -43.24 -29.12 5.84
C ASP A 400 -42.59 -29.17 7.22
N VAL A 401 -41.53 -28.37 7.44
CA VAL A 401 -41.45 -27.34 8.51
C VAL A 401 -40.43 -26.26 8.09
N ILE A 402 -40.91 -25.09 7.69
CA ILE A 402 -40.09 -23.86 7.54
C ILE A 402 -39.92 -23.26 8.95
N PRO A 403 -38.69 -23.01 9.47
CA PRO A 403 -38.54 -22.14 10.62
C PRO A 403 -38.80 -20.71 10.15
N THR A 404 -39.96 -20.16 10.49
CA THR A 404 -40.22 -18.72 10.37
C THR A 404 -39.26 -17.97 11.29
N TYR A 405 -38.20 -17.44 10.70
CA TYR A 405 -37.38 -16.41 11.32
C TYR A 405 -38.21 -15.12 11.39
N GLN A 406 -38.58 -14.69 12.59
CA GLN A 406 -39.09 -13.34 12.81
C GLN A 406 -37.88 -12.41 13.02
N ALA A 407 -37.69 -11.45 12.12
CA ALA A 407 -36.71 -10.39 12.30
C ALA A 407 -37.16 -9.49 13.46
N GLU A 408 -36.35 -9.40 14.51
CA GLU A 408 -36.49 -8.34 15.50
C GLU A 408 -36.05 -7.00 14.89
N PRO A 409 -36.81 -5.90 15.05
CA PRO A 409 -36.39 -4.59 14.59
C PRO A 409 -35.19 -4.09 15.40
N LEU A 410 -34.14 -3.63 14.71
CA LEU A 410 -33.06 -2.87 15.34
C LEU A 410 -33.60 -1.52 15.82
N ASP A 411 -33.54 -1.28 17.13
CA ASP A 411 -33.82 0.04 17.72
C ASP A 411 -32.64 1.00 17.45
N PHE A 412 -32.92 2.07 16.72
CA PHE A 412 -32.04 3.22 16.59
C PHE A 412 -32.22 4.15 17.79
N PRO A 413 -31.15 4.71 18.39
CA PRO A 413 -31.31 5.82 19.31
C PRO A 413 -31.90 7.00 18.51
N ASP A 414 -33.14 7.36 18.86
CA ASP A 414 -33.95 8.49 18.36
C ASP A 414 -34.65 8.36 16.99
N SER A 415 -35.24 7.21 16.65
CA SER A 415 -36.27 7.17 15.59
C SER A 415 -37.67 7.56 16.12
N PRO A 416 -38.46 8.38 15.40
CA PRO A 416 -39.84 8.68 15.77
C PRO A 416 -40.75 7.47 15.56
N ASP A 417 -41.48 7.12 16.62
CA ASP A 417 -42.32 5.92 16.77
C ASP A 417 -43.48 5.89 15.76
N HIS A 418 -43.50 4.88 14.87
CA HIS A 418 -44.44 4.76 13.74
C HIS A 418 -45.85 4.27 14.13
N SER A 419 -46.17 4.17 15.42
CA SER A 419 -47.36 3.46 15.91
C SER A 419 -48.63 4.32 16.16
N LYS A 420 -48.71 5.57 15.67
CA LYS A 420 -49.85 6.47 15.96
C LYS A 420 -50.67 7.07 14.82
N LEU A 421 -50.47 6.69 13.55
CA LEU A 421 -51.14 7.39 12.43
C LEU A 421 -51.94 6.53 11.43
N LEU A 422 -52.33 5.30 11.79
CA LEU A 422 -53.31 4.53 10.99
C LEU A 422 -54.64 4.40 11.72
N GLY A 423 -55.51 5.39 11.49
CA GLY A 423 -56.92 5.36 11.83
C GLY A 423 -57.80 5.45 10.59
N MET A 424 -58.28 4.27 10.13
CA MET A 424 -59.45 4.03 9.26
C MET A 424 -59.32 4.32 7.73
N PRO A 425 -60.20 3.75 6.86
CA PRO A 425 -60.02 2.43 6.26
C PRO A 425 -59.91 2.45 4.72
N PHE A 426 -59.41 1.34 4.18
CA PHE A 426 -59.32 0.99 2.75
C PHE A 426 -60.65 1.12 2.00
N GLN A 427 -60.63 1.79 0.84
CA GLN A 427 -61.56 1.55 -0.28
C GLN A 427 -60.77 1.04 -1.49
N SER A 428 -61.24 -0.09 -2.03
CA SER A 428 -60.73 -0.79 -3.22
C SER A 428 -61.03 -0.03 -4.53
N PRO A 429 -60.29 -0.30 -5.63
CA PRO A 429 -60.32 0.50 -6.85
C PRO A 429 -61.46 0.10 -7.81
N MET A 430 -62.02 1.07 -8.53
CA MET A 430 -62.79 0.84 -9.76
C MET A 430 -62.24 1.68 -10.93
N SER A 431 -61.87 0.95 -11.98
CA SER A 431 -62.00 1.21 -13.43
C SER A 431 -61.92 2.65 -14.00
N GLY A 432 -61.11 2.84 -15.06
CA GLY A 432 -61.48 3.78 -16.13
C GLY A 432 -60.34 4.38 -17.00
N GLN A 433 -60.10 3.78 -18.16
CA GLN A 433 -59.81 4.35 -19.50
C GLN A 433 -58.95 5.62 -19.74
N VAL A 434 -57.84 5.41 -20.47
CA VAL A 434 -57.34 6.03 -21.72
C VAL A 434 -57.86 7.43 -22.16
N SER A 435 -56.92 8.36 -22.46
CA SER A 435 -56.88 9.12 -23.74
C SER A 435 -55.61 9.99 -23.92
N LEU A 436 -55.09 9.96 -25.15
CA LEU A 436 -54.06 10.80 -25.81
C LEU A 436 -54.49 12.29 -25.95
N ILE A 437 -53.52 13.19 -26.23
CA ILE A 437 -53.54 14.41 -27.11
C ILE A 437 -52.30 15.29 -26.73
N SER A 438 -51.25 15.40 -27.56
CA SER A 438 -50.95 16.39 -28.65
C SER A 438 -50.22 17.66 -28.19
N GLU A 439 -49.09 17.98 -28.85
CA GLU A 439 -48.41 19.30 -28.89
C GLU A 439 -49.27 20.35 -29.66
N PRO A 440 -48.96 21.66 -29.54
CA PRO A 440 -48.22 22.32 -30.64
C PRO A 440 -47.31 23.53 -30.29
N ASP A 441 -46.29 23.72 -31.15
CA ASP A 441 -45.79 24.90 -31.91
C ASP A 441 -45.38 26.27 -31.31
N GLU A 442 -44.12 26.61 -31.65
CA GLU A 442 -43.50 27.83 -32.24
C GLU A 442 -44.04 29.26 -31.96
N VAL A 443 -43.12 30.20 -31.64
CA VAL A 443 -43.08 31.57 -32.22
C VAL A 443 -41.64 32.13 -32.32
N GLU A 444 -41.37 32.77 -33.46
CA GLU A 444 -40.13 33.33 -34.04
C GLU A 444 -39.73 34.79 -33.65
N PHE A 445 -38.42 35.06 -33.80
CA PHE A 445 -37.69 36.27 -34.31
C PHE A 445 -37.84 37.69 -33.71
N LYS A 446 -36.70 38.35 -33.37
CA LYS A 446 -35.93 39.30 -34.24
C LYS A 446 -34.78 40.05 -33.52
N ILE A 447 -33.72 40.32 -34.27
CA ILE A 447 -32.48 41.05 -33.92
C ILE A 447 -32.59 42.54 -34.33
N GLY A 448 -31.89 43.45 -33.62
CA GLY A 448 -31.62 44.82 -34.06
C GLY A 448 -30.33 45.40 -33.43
N GLU A 449 -29.45 45.94 -34.28
CA GLU A 449 -28.08 46.44 -34.01
C GLU A 449 -27.96 47.92 -33.56
N ALA A 450 -26.76 48.24 -33.03
CA ALA A 450 -25.93 49.46 -33.20
C ALA A 450 -26.12 50.75 -32.33
N THR A 451 -25.14 50.96 -31.42
CA THR A 451 -24.23 52.13 -31.10
C THR A 451 -24.59 53.61 -31.44
N PRO A 452 -23.86 54.66 -30.97
CA PRO A 452 -22.98 54.89 -29.77
C PRO A 452 -23.23 56.25 -29.04
N GLU A 453 -22.54 56.53 -27.90
CA GLU A 453 -21.88 57.81 -27.52
C GLU A 453 -21.65 57.96 -25.99
N GLY A 454 -20.45 58.43 -25.60
CA GLY A 454 -20.31 59.52 -24.62
C GLY A 454 -20.07 59.27 -23.11
N THR A 455 -18.78 59.29 -22.72
CA THR A 455 -18.20 59.96 -21.51
C THR A 455 -18.49 59.48 -20.07
N GLY A 456 -17.41 59.05 -19.38
CA GLY A 456 -16.98 59.67 -18.11
C GLY A 456 -17.35 59.04 -16.74
N THR A 457 -16.34 58.47 -16.09
CA THR A 457 -16.02 58.55 -14.63
C THR A 457 -16.36 57.35 -13.70
N LEU A 458 -15.29 56.62 -13.35
CA LEU A 458 -14.87 55.97 -12.07
C LEU A 458 -15.78 55.03 -11.24
N LYS A 459 -15.14 53.87 -10.93
CA LYS A 459 -15.26 52.94 -9.79
C LYS A 459 -16.42 51.92 -9.79
N ARG A 460 -16.08 50.65 -10.00
CA ARG A 460 -15.92 49.58 -8.96
C ARG A 460 -15.92 48.21 -9.68
N ILE A 461 -14.79 47.50 -9.66
CA ILE A 461 -14.68 46.13 -10.22
C ILE A 461 -15.14 45.14 -9.14
N ALA A 462 -16.17 44.37 -9.47
CA ALA A 462 -16.58 43.14 -8.82
C ALA A 462 -16.50 42.02 -9.88
N VAL A 463 -15.97 40.85 -9.54
CA VAL A 463 -15.90 39.70 -10.44
C VAL A 463 -16.31 38.43 -9.70
N HIS A 464 -17.36 37.78 -10.22
CA HIS A 464 -17.54 36.34 -10.40
C HIS A 464 -18.82 36.13 -11.26
N PRO A 465 -19.19 34.95 -11.80
CA PRO A 465 -18.47 33.70 -12.11
C PRO A 465 -18.59 33.23 -13.59
N LYS A 466 -17.96 32.06 -13.84
CA LYS A 466 -18.29 30.98 -14.81
C LYS A 466 -17.70 31.06 -16.22
N VAL A 467 -16.75 30.16 -16.47
CA VAL A 467 -16.69 29.35 -17.71
C VAL A 467 -16.17 27.95 -17.33
N LEU A 468 -17.01 26.92 -17.41
CA LEU A 468 -16.63 25.52 -17.61
C LEU A 468 -17.82 24.77 -18.24
N GLU A 469 -17.90 24.88 -19.56
CA GLU A 469 -18.57 24.05 -20.58
C GLU A 469 -17.85 24.50 -21.87
N SER A 470 -17.29 23.67 -22.74
CA SER A 470 -17.85 22.53 -23.48
C SER A 470 -16.67 21.72 -24.10
N GLU A 471 -16.75 20.39 -24.13
CA GLU A 471 -17.04 19.53 -25.30
C GLU A 471 -15.88 19.20 -26.25
N TYR A 472 -15.86 17.91 -26.58
CA TYR A 472 -14.94 17.20 -27.48
C TYR A 472 -15.25 17.49 -28.95
N VAL A 473 -14.21 17.65 -29.78
CA VAL A 473 -14.22 17.29 -31.20
C VAL A 473 -12.85 16.70 -31.57
N GLU A 474 -12.85 15.56 -32.26
CA GLU A 474 -11.69 14.90 -32.89
C GLU A 474 -11.35 15.57 -34.23
N ASP A 475 -10.06 15.74 -34.57
CA ASP A 475 -9.48 15.23 -35.82
C ASP A 475 -7.97 15.56 -35.99
N ASP A 476 -7.22 14.49 -36.21
CA ASP A 476 -6.13 14.23 -37.17
C ASP A 476 -4.95 15.19 -37.49
N GLN A 477 -3.76 14.56 -37.35
CA GLN A 477 -2.54 14.64 -38.19
C GLN A 477 -1.76 15.97 -38.34
N ARG A 478 -0.55 16.00 -37.74
CA ARG A 478 0.76 16.12 -38.46
C ARG A 478 1.96 16.31 -37.50
N SER A 479 2.82 15.29 -37.52
CA SER A 479 4.30 15.28 -37.60
C SER A 479 5.14 16.56 -37.36
N LEU A 480 6.27 16.32 -36.65
CA LEU A 480 7.57 17.04 -36.67
C LEU A 480 7.57 18.42 -36.00
N SER A 481 8.61 18.92 -35.33
CA SER A 481 9.93 18.44 -34.91
C SER A 481 10.57 19.63 -34.18
N SER A 482 11.37 19.37 -33.16
CA SER A 482 12.65 20.06 -32.92
C SER A 482 12.69 21.57 -32.62
N LEU A 483 13.39 21.84 -31.50
CA LEU A 483 14.38 22.91 -31.35
C LEU A 483 13.88 24.34 -31.09
N SER A 484 14.14 24.77 -29.86
CA SER A 484 15.24 25.69 -29.53
C SER A 484 14.88 27.05 -28.94
N ASN A 485 15.72 27.37 -27.94
CA ASN A 485 16.13 28.66 -27.40
C ASN A 485 15.13 29.36 -26.47
N ARG A 486 15.48 29.53 -25.19
CA ARG A 486 16.42 30.56 -24.66
C ARG A 486 15.96 31.94 -25.17
N SER A 487 15.59 32.89 -24.32
CA SER A 487 16.40 33.38 -23.21
C SER A 487 15.65 34.45 -22.39
N ASP A 488 16.22 34.73 -21.22
CA ASP A 488 16.26 36.00 -20.47
C ASP A 488 14.96 36.49 -19.78
N ALA A 489 14.87 36.51 -18.45
CA ALA A 489 15.68 37.18 -17.41
C ALA A 489 15.21 38.61 -17.08
N PHE A 490 15.47 38.97 -15.82
CA PHE A 490 15.23 40.23 -15.09
C PHE A 490 13.87 40.33 -14.39
N SER A 491 13.80 40.16 -13.06
CA SER A 491 14.28 41.02 -11.94
C SER A 491 13.06 41.71 -11.33
N GLN A 492 12.90 42.01 -10.04
CA GLN A 492 13.73 42.04 -8.84
C GLN A 492 12.77 42.53 -7.72
N SER A 493 13.08 42.20 -6.44
CA SER A 493 12.89 43.03 -5.22
C SER A 493 11.48 43.53 -4.84
N GLU A 494 11.03 43.62 -3.59
CA GLU A 494 11.66 43.56 -2.26
C GLU A 494 10.52 43.59 -1.20
N ASP A 495 10.77 42.89 -0.09
CA ASP A 495 10.50 43.17 1.33
C ASP A 495 9.40 44.17 1.77
N ILE A 496 8.66 43.78 2.82
CA ILE A 496 8.44 44.60 4.04
C ILE A 496 8.28 43.67 5.26
N ILE A 497 9.03 44.05 6.29
CA ILE A 497 9.23 43.51 7.64
C ILE A 497 8.03 43.81 8.55
N LEU A 498 7.69 42.89 9.46
CA LEU A 498 7.28 43.21 10.84
C LEU A 498 7.81 42.13 11.80
N ASP A 499 8.80 42.53 12.61
CA ASP A 499 9.17 41.90 13.87
C ASP A 499 8.03 42.04 14.89
N ASP A 500 7.88 41.05 15.78
CA ASP A 500 7.81 41.34 17.22
C ASP A 500 8.24 40.11 18.04
N ASP A 501 9.25 40.33 18.88
CA ASP A 501 9.78 39.44 19.89
C ASP A 501 8.83 39.37 21.10
N ALA A 502 8.68 38.19 21.71
CA ALA A 502 8.52 38.10 23.16
C ALA A 502 8.95 36.70 23.68
N ALA A 503 9.94 36.73 24.56
CA ALA A 503 10.58 35.59 25.18
C ALA A 503 9.94 35.20 26.53
N THR A 504 10.49 34.10 27.08
CA THR A 504 10.58 33.67 28.50
C THR A 504 9.41 32.85 29.07
N ILE A 505 9.62 31.55 29.34
CA ILE A 505 10.17 30.89 30.56
C ILE A 505 9.11 30.82 31.67
N ASP A 506 8.74 29.60 32.07
CA ASP A 506 8.77 29.21 33.47
C ASP A 506 8.95 27.70 33.64
N ASP A 507 9.91 27.41 34.51
CA ASP A 507 10.48 26.14 34.91
C ASP A 507 9.81 25.69 36.22
N LEU A 508 9.80 24.37 36.47
CA LEU A 508 9.86 23.70 37.78
C LEU A 508 8.66 23.86 38.74
N ASP A 509 8.12 22.73 39.23
CA ASP A 509 8.57 22.10 40.50
C ASP A 509 7.52 21.11 41.02
N ASN A 510 7.97 19.93 41.46
CA ASN A 510 7.53 19.24 42.68
C ASN A 510 8.15 17.84 42.73
N SER A 511 9.17 17.73 43.56
CA SER A 511 9.74 16.50 44.09
C SER A 511 9.02 16.04 45.36
N ASP A 512 9.26 14.76 45.67
CA ASP A 512 9.30 14.10 46.98
C ASP A 512 8.01 13.58 47.64
N CYS A 513 7.91 12.25 47.70
CA CYS A 513 7.98 11.55 48.99
C CYS A 513 8.42 10.08 48.82
N ASP A 514 9.58 9.74 49.40
CA ASP A 514 10.06 8.39 49.69
C ASP A 514 9.28 7.75 50.86
N SER A 515 9.05 6.43 50.79
CA SER A 515 9.27 5.53 51.95
C SER A 515 9.26 4.05 51.53
N ASP A 516 10.30 3.35 51.98
CA ASP A 516 10.65 1.94 51.77
C ASP A 516 9.64 0.90 52.34
N LEU A 517 9.59 -0.32 51.75
CA LEU A 517 9.91 -1.62 52.39
C LEU A 517 9.46 -2.87 51.59
N ASP A 518 10.45 -3.67 51.15
CA ASP A 518 10.58 -5.13 51.03
C ASP A 518 9.43 -6.12 50.61
N SER A 519 9.71 -6.78 49.47
CA SER A 519 9.73 -8.25 49.23
C SER A 519 8.50 -9.00 48.63
N PRO A 520 8.72 -10.14 47.91
CA PRO A 520 8.02 -10.51 46.68
C PRO A 520 6.95 -11.61 46.85
N ILE A 521 5.83 -11.53 46.12
CA ILE A 521 4.87 -12.64 45.98
C ILE A 521 4.29 -12.64 44.56
N SER A 522 4.74 -13.60 43.75
CA SER A 522 3.99 -14.31 42.69
C SER A 522 2.76 -13.59 42.11
N ASP A 523 2.89 -13.00 40.92
CA ASP A 523 1.75 -12.59 40.10
C ASP A 523 0.86 -13.79 39.75
N ARG A 524 -0.21 -13.98 40.53
CA ARG A 524 -1.38 -14.75 40.12
C ARG A 524 -2.24 -13.83 39.26
N ILE A 525 -2.61 -14.32 38.08
CA ILE A 525 -3.56 -13.66 37.17
C ILE A 525 -4.85 -13.36 37.96
N PRO A 526 -5.38 -12.12 37.96
CA PRO A 526 -6.63 -11.80 38.64
C PRO A 526 -7.78 -12.66 38.08
N GLU A 527 -8.47 -13.40 38.94
CA GLU A 527 -9.70 -14.10 38.57
C GLU A 527 -10.84 -13.09 38.46
N MET A 528 -11.31 -12.87 37.22
CA MET A 528 -12.48 -12.06 36.92
C MET A 528 -13.76 -12.79 37.35
N SER A 529 -14.76 -12.03 37.79
CA SER A 529 -16.07 -12.60 38.10
C SER A 529 -16.83 -12.97 36.82
N ALA A 530 -17.69 -13.99 36.86
CA ALA A 530 -18.54 -14.37 35.73
C ALA A 530 -19.47 -13.22 35.25
N ALA A 531 -19.71 -12.20 36.08
CA ALA A 531 -20.43 -10.99 35.68
C ALA A 531 -19.56 -10.02 34.88
N GLU A 532 -18.28 -9.88 35.23
CA GLU A 532 -17.30 -9.08 34.49
C GLU A 532 -16.93 -9.73 33.16
N GLU A 533 -16.82 -11.06 33.11
CA GLU A 533 -16.61 -11.84 31.88
C GLU A 533 -17.82 -11.73 30.92
N PHE A 534 -19.04 -11.71 31.47
CA PHE A 534 -20.28 -11.55 30.68
C PHE A 534 -20.49 -10.12 30.16
N GLU A 535 -20.01 -9.10 30.89
CA GLU A 535 -19.98 -7.71 30.41
C GLU A 535 -18.91 -7.49 29.34
N GLU A 536 -17.75 -8.15 29.45
CA GLU A 536 -16.74 -8.17 28.38
C GLU A 536 -17.26 -8.88 27.12
N GLU A 537 -17.92 -10.04 27.22
CA GLU A 537 -18.52 -10.73 26.08
C GLU A 537 -19.61 -9.90 25.36
N ARG A 538 -20.38 -9.08 26.08
CA ARG A 538 -21.38 -8.15 25.50
C ARG A 538 -20.78 -6.93 24.81
N SER A 539 -19.49 -6.66 25.03
CA SER A 539 -18.81 -5.51 24.44
C SER A 539 -18.23 -5.80 23.06
N TRP A 540 -18.17 -7.06 22.62
CA TRP A 540 -17.67 -7.43 21.30
C TRP A 540 -18.81 -7.84 20.36
N LYS A 541 -18.92 -7.19 19.20
CA LYS A 541 -19.80 -7.62 18.10
C LYS A 541 -18.97 -8.35 17.06
N THR A 542 -19.25 -9.64 16.82
CA THR A 542 -18.63 -10.37 15.71
C THR A 542 -19.31 -10.01 14.40
N CYS A 543 -18.53 -9.76 13.37
CA CYS A 543 -19.01 -9.50 12.02
C CYS A 543 -18.13 -10.19 10.99
N THR A 544 -18.72 -10.56 9.86
CA THR A 544 -18.00 -11.15 8.74
C THR A 544 -17.73 -10.06 7.70
N VAL A 545 -16.47 -9.70 7.47
CA VAL A 545 -16.08 -8.68 6.49
C VAL A 545 -15.16 -9.31 5.45
N ASN A 546 -15.61 -9.40 4.19
CA ASN A 546 -14.92 -10.10 3.11
C ASN A 546 -14.64 -11.60 3.39
N GLY A 547 -15.49 -12.27 4.16
CA GLY A 547 -15.36 -13.70 4.47
C GLY A 547 -14.41 -14.03 5.63
N GLU A 548 -13.86 -13.02 6.31
CA GLU A 548 -13.11 -13.18 7.56
C GLU A 548 -13.98 -12.74 8.75
N ASP A 549 -13.95 -13.51 9.83
CA ASP A 549 -14.61 -13.14 11.09
C ASP A 549 -13.76 -12.12 11.84
N LYS A 550 -14.35 -10.96 12.12
CA LYS A 550 -13.74 -9.86 12.87
C LYS A 550 -14.58 -9.56 14.10
N LYS A 551 -13.91 -9.10 15.16
CA LYS A 551 -14.56 -8.64 16.40
C LYS A 551 -14.47 -7.12 16.47
N ILE A 552 -15.61 -6.48 16.72
CA ILE A 552 -15.75 -5.04 16.90
C ILE A 552 -15.88 -4.78 18.40
N ASP A 553 -15.00 -3.97 18.96
CA ASP A 553 -15.19 -3.41 20.29
C ASP A 553 -16.30 -2.35 20.23
N MET A 554 -17.48 -2.72 20.71
CA MET A 554 -18.67 -1.89 20.75
C MET A 554 -18.61 -0.83 21.85
N LYS A 555 -17.77 -1.01 22.88
CA LYS A 555 -17.59 -0.09 24.01
C LYS A 555 -16.75 1.11 23.59
N VAL A 556 -15.64 0.88 22.88
CA VAL A 556 -14.76 1.97 22.43
C VAL A 556 -15.43 2.91 21.42
N ILE A 557 -16.37 2.39 20.62
CA ILE A 557 -17.08 3.16 19.58
C ILE A 557 -18.40 3.75 20.03
N GLU A 558 -18.90 3.41 21.24
CA GLU A 558 -20.20 3.86 21.76
C GLU A 558 -20.44 5.38 21.60
N PRO A 559 -19.48 6.27 21.93
CA PRO A 559 -19.68 7.72 21.80
C PRO A 559 -19.84 8.20 20.34
N TYR A 560 -19.39 7.39 19.38
CA TYR A 560 -19.25 7.75 17.97
C TYR A 560 -20.28 7.08 17.06
N ARG A 561 -21.18 6.23 17.61
CA ARG A 561 -22.18 5.49 16.80
C ARG A 561 -23.13 6.41 16.02
N LYS A 562 -23.32 7.65 16.49
CA LYS A 562 -24.10 8.71 15.82
C LYS A 562 -23.50 9.16 14.48
N VAL A 563 -22.29 8.70 14.13
CA VAL A 563 -21.68 8.93 12.81
C VAL A 563 -22.54 8.38 11.67
N LEU A 564 -23.39 7.38 11.92
CA LEU A 564 -24.26 6.78 10.90
C LEU A 564 -25.74 6.94 11.31
N SER A 565 -26.59 7.35 10.36
CA SER A 565 -28.04 7.44 10.55
C SER A 565 -28.80 7.10 9.26
N HIS A 566 -30.09 6.75 9.39
CA HIS A 566 -30.97 6.47 8.28
C HIS A 566 -31.80 7.71 7.92
N GLY A 567 -31.85 8.06 6.63
CA GLY A 567 -32.58 9.22 6.11
C GLY A 567 -33.89 8.88 5.38
N GLY A 568 -34.46 7.69 5.61
CA GLY A 568 -35.65 7.21 4.91
C GLY A 568 -35.36 6.66 3.51
N TYR A 569 -36.40 6.54 2.68
CA TYR A 569 -36.32 5.99 1.31
C TYR A 569 -36.61 7.08 0.27
N GLN A 570 -35.96 6.97 -0.90
CA GLN A 570 -36.21 7.88 -2.01
C GLN A 570 -37.59 7.59 -2.65
N ASN A 571 -38.49 8.58 -2.61
CA ASN A 571 -39.93 8.47 -2.96
C ASN A 571 -40.26 7.87 -4.34
N SER A 572 -39.35 7.91 -5.32
CA SER A 572 -39.60 7.48 -6.71
C SER A 572 -38.87 6.19 -7.13
N SER A 573 -37.84 5.78 -6.40
CA SER A 573 -36.91 4.70 -6.78
C SER A 573 -36.71 3.65 -5.68
N GLY A 574 -37.21 3.89 -4.46
CA GLY A 574 -37.14 2.94 -3.35
C GLY A 574 -35.73 2.74 -2.77
N HIS A 575 -34.78 3.63 -3.07
CA HIS A 575 -33.42 3.51 -2.56
C HIS A 575 -33.33 3.98 -1.10
N ALA A 576 -32.71 3.19 -0.23
CA ALA A 576 -32.45 3.58 1.15
C ALA A 576 -31.44 4.73 1.20
N ILE A 577 -31.70 5.75 2.02
CA ILE A 577 -30.80 6.88 2.24
C ILE A 577 -30.06 6.64 3.54
N ILE A 578 -28.73 6.67 3.47
CA ILE A 578 -27.83 6.48 4.60
C ILE A 578 -26.97 7.74 4.74
N ILE A 579 -26.88 8.26 5.96
CA ILE A 579 -26.17 9.50 6.27
C ILE A 579 -24.95 9.17 7.11
N PHE A 580 -23.80 9.61 6.63
CA PHE A 580 -22.53 9.59 7.34
C PHE A 580 -22.17 11.00 7.79
N SER A 581 -22.22 11.26 9.09
CA SER A 581 -22.01 12.56 9.72
C SER A 581 -20.58 12.69 10.26
N ALA A 582 -19.69 13.27 9.47
CA ALA A 582 -18.26 13.32 9.81
C ALA A 582 -17.95 14.18 11.06
N CYS A 583 -18.82 15.11 11.44
CA CYS A 583 -18.68 15.91 12.66
C CYS A 583 -18.72 15.10 13.97
N TYR A 584 -19.13 13.82 13.91
CA TYR A 584 -19.09 12.88 15.03
C TYR A 584 -17.88 11.94 15.00
N LEU A 585 -16.90 12.16 14.12
CA LEU A 585 -15.66 11.38 14.12
C LEU A 585 -14.79 11.69 15.34
N PRO A 586 -14.03 10.70 15.86
CA PRO A 586 -13.08 10.91 16.95
C PRO A 586 -11.99 11.90 16.57
N ASP A 587 -11.42 12.59 17.57
CA ASP A 587 -10.28 13.47 17.39
C ASP A 587 -8.96 12.68 17.41
N ARG A 588 -8.04 13.01 16.51
CA ARG A 588 -6.72 12.36 16.36
C ARG A 588 -5.76 12.60 17.53
N SER A 589 -6.03 13.55 18.42
CA SER A 589 -5.29 13.76 19.67
C SER A 589 -5.41 12.59 20.65
N ARG A 590 -6.36 11.67 20.43
CA ARG A 590 -6.50 10.45 21.22
C ARG A 590 -5.36 9.45 20.97
N LYS A 591 -4.84 8.87 22.05
CA LYS A 591 -3.77 7.85 21.99
C LYS A 591 -4.21 6.55 21.29
N ASP A 592 -5.50 6.23 21.34
CA ASP A 592 -6.13 5.04 20.77
C ASP A 592 -6.83 5.31 19.43
N TYR A 593 -6.55 6.44 18.77
CA TYR A 593 -7.29 6.91 17.58
C TYR A 593 -7.40 5.87 16.47
N GLU A 594 -6.30 5.21 16.07
CA GLU A 594 -6.34 4.20 15.01
C GLU A 594 -7.21 3.00 15.39
N TYR A 595 -7.14 2.57 16.65
CA TYR A 595 -7.96 1.49 17.17
C TYR A 595 -9.45 1.85 17.19
N VAL A 596 -9.82 3.05 17.66
CA VAL A 596 -11.21 3.53 17.65
C VAL A 596 -11.73 3.65 16.23
N MET A 597 -10.92 4.21 15.32
CA MET A 597 -11.31 4.39 13.92
C MET A 597 -11.50 3.07 13.19
N ASP A 598 -10.62 2.08 13.40
CA ASP A 598 -10.75 0.76 12.77
C ASP A 598 -12.02 0.03 13.26
N ASN A 599 -12.31 0.06 14.57
CA ASN A 599 -13.56 -0.49 15.11
C ASN A 599 -14.79 0.27 14.62
N LEU A 600 -14.73 1.60 14.53
CA LEU A 600 -15.83 2.43 14.03
C LEU A 600 -16.11 2.16 12.56
N PHE A 601 -15.05 1.93 11.78
CA PHE A 601 -15.16 1.59 10.37
C PHE A 601 -15.75 0.18 10.15
N LEU A 602 -15.32 -0.80 10.94
CA LEU A 602 -15.94 -2.13 10.94
C LEU A 602 -17.41 -2.07 11.32
N TYR A 603 -17.78 -1.25 12.31
CA TYR A 603 -19.17 -0.98 12.67
C TYR A 603 -19.95 -0.37 11.51
N VAL A 604 -19.40 0.63 10.82
CA VAL A 604 -20.05 1.26 9.66
C VAL A 604 -20.24 0.27 8.52
N ILE A 605 -19.23 -0.53 8.15
CA ILE A 605 -19.38 -1.55 7.10
C ILE A 605 -20.43 -2.58 7.50
N THR A 606 -20.38 -3.10 8.72
CA THR A 606 -21.30 -4.14 9.20
C THR A 606 -22.73 -3.62 9.20
N THR A 607 -22.93 -2.38 9.65
CA THR A 607 -24.25 -1.73 9.64
C THR A 607 -24.74 -1.47 8.20
N LEU A 608 -23.86 -1.03 7.30
CA LEU A 608 -24.19 -0.92 5.88
C LEU A 608 -24.56 -2.28 5.26
N ASP A 609 -23.91 -3.37 5.68
CA ASP A 609 -24.20 -4.71 5.16
C ASP A 609 -25.53 -5.28 5.69
N GLU A 610 -25.86 -5.01 6.95
CA GLU A 610 -27.13 -5.35 7.58
C GLU A 610 -28.31 -4.53 7.03
N LEU A 611 -28.10 -3.26 6.68
CA LEU A 611 -29.15 -2.35 6.20
C LEU A 611 -29.43 -2.46 4.69
N VAL A 612 -28.51 -3.02 3.91
CA VAL A 612 -28.54 -2.92 2.44
C VAL A 612 -28.82 -4.29 1.80
N ALA A 613 -30.06 -4.74 1.93
CA ALA A 613 -30.62 -5.78 1.06
C ALA A 613 -30.85 -5.26 -0.38
N ASP A 614 -31.01 -3.94 -0.55
CA ASP A 614 -31.39 -3.26 -1.79
C ASP A 614 -30.41 -2.15 -2.21
N ASP A 615 -30.69 -1.49 -3.33
CA ASP A 615 -29.91 -0.35 -3.82
C ASP A 615 -30.04 0.89 -2.90
N TYR A 616 -28.93 1.58 -2.59
CA TYR A 616 -28.91 2.66 -1.58
C TYR A 616 -28.12 3.91 -2.02
N ILE A 617 -28.36 5.02 -1.34
CA ILE A 617 -27.66 6.30 -1.49
C ILE A 617 -26.91 6.60 -0.19
N LEU A 618 -25.64 7.00 -0.30
CA LEU A 618 -24.83 7.43 0.83
C LEU A 618 -24.62 8.95 0.76
N VAL A 619 -24.99 9.64 1.82
CA VAL A 619 -24.76 11.08 2.00
C VAL A 619 -23.67 11.26 3.03
N TYR A 620 -22.55 11.84 2.64
CA TYR A 620 -21.45 12.18 3.52
C TYR A 620 -21.51 13.67 3.86
N LEU A 621 -21.89 13.99 5.09
CA LEU A 621 -21.94 15.34 5.62
C LEU A 621 -20.56 15.72 6.18
N HIS A 622 -19.85 16.58 5.45
CA HIS A 622 -18.52 17.05 5.86
C HIS A 622 -18.56 18.35 6.67
N GLY A 623 -19.68 19.09 6.63
CA GLY A 623 -19.83 20.38 7.31
C GLY A 623 -19.47 20.32 8.80
N ALA A 624 -18.86 21.38 9.31
CA ALA A 624 -18.42 21.49 10.71
C ALA A 624 -17.48 20.37 11.21
N THR A 625 -16.75 19.70 10.31
CA THR A 625 -15.75 18.70 10.73
C THR A 625 -14.36 19.29 10.79
N GLU A 626 -13.70 19.13 11.93
CA GLU A 626 -12.32 19.59 12.14
C GLU A 626 -11.31 18.69 11.43
N ARG A 627 -10.20 19.29 10.97
CA ARG A 627 -9.13 18.54 10.27
C ARG A 627 -8.44 17.51 11.18
N SER A 628 -8.46 17.72 12.49
CA SER A 628 -7.97 16.79 13.50
C SER A 628 -8.80 15.49 13.55
N ASN A 629 -10.07 15.50 13.13
CA ASN A 629 -10.95 14.33 13.23
C ASN A 629 -10.90 13.46 11.96
N MET A 630 -10.04 13.82 11.00
CA MET A 630 -10.02 13.22 9.69
C MET A 630 -8.99 12.10 9.60
N PRO A 631 -9.37 10.90 9.10
CA PRO A 631 -8.42 9.83 8.89
C PRO A 631 -7.41 10.16 7.79
N SER A 632 -6.25 9.52 7.85
CA SER A 632 -5.21 9.66 6.82
C SER A 632 -5.67 9.09 5.48
N PHE A 633 -5.06 9.55 4.38
CA PHE A 633 -5.30 9.00 3.04
C PHE A 633 -5.03 7.50 2.97
N GLY A 634 -3.95 7.03 3.62
CA GLY A 634 -3.61 5.62 3.70
C GLY A 634 -4.72 4.79 4.37
N TRP A 635 -5.29 5.32 5.45
CA TRP A 635 -6.42 4.71 6.14
C TRP A 635 -7.67 4.66 5.25
N LEU A 636 -8.02 5.75 4.56
CA LEU A 636 -9.17 5.79 3.64
C LEU A 636 -9.03 4.82 2.46
N LYS A 637 -7.79 4.64 1.96
CA LYS A 637 -7.50 3.65 0.92
C LYS A 637 -7.68 2.21 1.43
N ARG A 638 -7.19 1.90 2.63
CA ARG A 638 -7.42 0.58 3.29
C ARG A 638 -8.91 0.34 3.49
N CYS A 639 -9.64 1.36 3.95
CA CYS A 639 -11.08 1.33 4.12
C CYS A 639 -11.80 0.96 2.82
N TYR A 640 -11.52 1.67 1.72
CA TYR A 640 -12.13 1.36 0.42
C TYR A 640 -11.86 -0.08 -0.05
N GLN A 641 -10.68 -0.63 0.27
CA GLN A 641 -10.31 -2.01 -0.06
C GLN A 641 -11.07 -3.03 0.80
N MET A 642 -11.40 -2.67 2.04
CA MET A 642 -12.19 -3.49 2.96
C MET A 642 -13.69 -3.47 2.66
N ILE A 643 -14.20 -2.48 1.93
CA ILE A 643 -15.61 -2.45 1.51
C ILE A 643 -15.86 -3.55 0.47
N ASP A 644 -16.80 -4.44 0.78
CA ASP A 644 -17.21 -5.51 -0.13
C ASP A 644 -17.63 -4.96 -1.50
N ARG A 645 -17.38 -5.74 -2.56
CA ARG A 645 -17.87 -5.47 -3.91
C ARG A 645 -19.39 -5.31 -3.95
N ARG A 646 -20.15 -6.04 -3.13
CA ARG A 646 -21.61 -5.96 -3.04
C ARG A 646 -22.07 -4.55 -2.65
N LEU A 647 -21.55 -4.01 -1.55
CA LEU A 647 -21.86 -2.66 -1.07
C LEU A 647 -21.54 -1.60 -2.13
N ARG A 648 -20.37 -1.72 -2.79
CA ARG A 648 -19.98 -0.82 -3.90
C ARG A 648 -20.90 -0.90 -5.12
N LYS A 649 -21.52 -2.07 -5.37
CA LYS A 649 -22.45 -2.28 -6.48
C LYS A 649 -23.82 -1.67 -6.18
N ASN A 650 -24.35 -1.92 -4.97
CA ASN A 650 -25.68 -1.47 -4.53
C ASN A 650 -25.76 0.04 -4.29
N LEU A 651 -24.61 0.71 -4.05
CA LEU A 651 -24.55 2.16 -3.98
C LEU A 651 -24.99 2.80 -5.32
N LYS A 652 -25.95 3.73 -5.32
CA LYS A 652 -26.41 4.47 -6.52
C LYS A 652 -25.87 5.88 -6.58
N GLY A 653 -25.70 6.51 -5.43
CA GLY A 653 -25.15 7.86 -5.30
C GLY A 653 -24.34 7.99 -4.03
N LEU A 654 -23.22 8.70 -4.14
CA LEU A 654 -22.40 9.16 -3.01
C LEU A 654 -22.35 10.69 -3.07
N TYR A 655 -23.11 11.34 -2.20
CA TYR A 655 -23.18 12.79 -2.12
C TYR A 655 -22.23 13.31 -1.05
N LEU A 656 -21.20 14.05 -1.45
CA LEU A 656 -20.23 14.66 -0.54
C LEU A 656 -20.64 16.12 -0.30
N VAL A 657 -21.25 16.38 0.86
CA VAL A 657 -21.89 17.65 1.22
C VAL A 657 -20.90 18.55 1.96
N HIS A 658 -20.83 19.83 1.58
CA HIS A 658 -19.85 20.83 2.03
C HIS A 658 -18.40 20.42 1.79
N PRO A 659 -18.00 20.14 0.53
CA PRO A 659 -16.67 19.64 0.24
C PRO A 659 -15.59 20.70 0.47
N THR A 660 -14.70 20.44 1.44
CA THR A 660 -13.49 21.24 1.66
C THR A 660 -12.43 20.96 0.59
N PHE A 661 -11.42 21.84 0.50
CA PHE A 661 -10.25 21.60 -0.37
C PHE A 661 -9.61 20.24 -0.09
N TRP A 662 -9.44 19.89 1.20
CA TRP A 662 -8.89 18.60 1.62
C TRP A 662 -9.72 17.42 1.13
N LEU A 663 -11.05 17.47 1.27
CA LEU A 663 -11.94 16.40 0.78
C LEU A 663 -11.86 16.25 -0.74
N LYS A 664 -11.85 17.36 -1.48
CA LYS A 664 -11.69 17.35 -2.95
C LYS A 664 -10.35 16.75 -3.37
N THR A 665 -9.26 17.14 -2.70
CA THR A 665 -7.92 16.60 -2.96
C THR A 665 -7.88 15.09 -2.74
N ILE A 666 -8.48 14.58 -1.66
CA ILE A 666 -8.52 13.14 -1.40
C ILE A 666 -9.35 12.40 -2.44
N VAL A 667 -10.48 12.94 -2.87
CA VAL A 667 -11.28 12.32 -3.95
C VAL A 667 -10.48 12.26 -5.26
N ILE A 668 -9.69 13.30 -5.58
CA ILE A 668 -8.82 13.33 -6.76
C ILE A 668 -7.69 12.30 -6.63
N MET A 669 -7.03 12.24 -5.47
CA MET A 669 -5.94 11.29 -5.21
C MET A 669 -6.41 9.83 -5.14
N THR A 670 -7.65 9.59 -4.70
CA THR A 670 -8.24 8.23 -4.67
C THR A 670 -8.77 7.80 -6.03
N ARG A 671 -9.03 8.72 -6.96
CA ARG A 671 -9.60 8.47 -8.30
C ARG A 671 -8.86 7.39 -9.12
N PRO A 672 -7.52 7.26 -9.10
CA PRO A 672 -6.80 6.19 -9.79
C PRO A 672 -6.99 4.79 -9.16
N PHE A 673 -7.46 4.73 -7.91
CA PHE A 673 -7.56 3.50 -7.12
C PHE A 673 -9.00 3.00 -6.93
N ILE A 674 -9.99 3.81 -7.31
CA ILE A 674 -11.41 3.48 -7.26
C ILE A 674 -11.94 3.22 -8.68
N SER A 675 -12.89 2.29 -8.82
CA SER A 675 -13.41 1.97 -10.16
C SER A 675 -14.09 3.19 -10.80
N SER A 676 -13.94 3.35 -12.12
CA SER A 676 -14.61 4.43 -12.86
C SER A 676 -16.14 4.42 -12.68
N LYS A 677 -16.74 3.23 -12.51
CA LYS A 677 -18.17 3.06 -12.18
C LYS A 677 -18.52 3.64 -10.81
N PHE A 678 -17.64 3.53 -9.83
CA PHE A 678 -17.82 4.10 -8.49
C PHE A 678 -17.61 5.60 -8.50
N THR A 679 -16.57 6.10 -9.19
CA THR A 679 -16.32 7.55 -9.35
C THR A 679 -17.50 8.28 -9.96
N ARG A 680 -18.21 7.66 -10.92
CA ARG A 680 -19.43 8.25 -11.52
C ARG A 680 -20.60 8.39 -10.55
N LYS A 681 -20.60 7.67 -9.44
CA LYS A 681 -21.63 7.76 -8.39
C LYS A 681 -21.35 8.91 -7.42
N LEU A 682 -20.11 9.42 -7.39
CA LEU A 682 -19.67 10.48 -6.48
C LEU A 682 -20.07 11.85 -7.04
N LYS A 683 -20.77 12.64 -6.22
CA LYS A 683 -21.17 14.01 -6.54
C LYS A 683 -20.87 14.93 -5.37
N PHE A 684 -20.27 16.07 -5.66
CA PHE A 684 -20.06 17.14 -4.69
C PHE A 684 -21.30 18.00 -4.59
N VAL A 685 -21.72 18.31 -3.36
CA VAL A 685 -22.90 19.13 -3.05
C VAL A 685 -22.47 20.24 -2.10
N TYR A 686 -22.68 21.50 -2.45
CA TYR A 686 -22.03 22.62 -1.76
C TYR A 686 -22.81 23.13 -0.54
N ASN A 687 -24.14 23.04 -0.57
CA ASN A 687 -25.04 23.50 0.49
C ASN A 687 -26.23 22.53 0.69
N LEU A 688 -26.97 22.69 1.78
CA LEU A 688 -28.11 21.79 2.08
C LEU A 688 -29.28 22.00 1.12
N LYS A 689 -29.40 23.20 0.52
CA LYS A 689 -30.40 23.53 -0.52
C LYS A 689 -30.17 22.77 -1.84
N GLU A 690 -28.91 22.55 -2.21
CA GLU A 690 -28.56 21.70 -3.35
C GLU A 690 -28.85 20.23 -3.04
N LEU A 691 -28.62 19.81 -1.79
CA LEU A 691 -28.95 18.46 -1.34
C LEU A 691 -30.47 18.19 -1.38
N SER A 692 -31.30 19.15 -0.98
CA SER A 692 -32.77 19.02 -0.98
C SER A 692 -33.37 18.82 -2.37
N ASN A 693 -32.66 19.26 -3.42
CA ASN A 693 -33.08 19.02 -4.81
C ASN A 693 -32.76 17.60 -5.29
N LEU A 694 -31.90 16.88 -4.57
CA LEU A 694 -31.40 15.55 -4.95
C LEU A 694 -32.06 14.43 -4.15
N ILE A 695 -32.38 14.67 -2.87
CA ILE A 695 -33.03 13.72 -1.97
C ILE A 695 -34.08 14.41 -1.08
N PRO A 696 -35.17 13.72 -0.72
CA PRO A 696 -36.14 14.27 0.24
C PRO A 696 -35.48 14.43 1.61
N LEU A 697 -35.48 15.64 2.17
CA LEU A 697 -34.86 15.94 3.47
C LEU A 697 -35.80 15.74 4.67
N ASP A 698 -37.08 15.45 4.44
CA ASP A 698 -38.12 15.41 5.48
C ASP A 698 -37.82 14.40 6.61
N TYR A 699 -37.01 13.37 6.32
CA TYR A 699 -36.63 12.30 7.25
C TYR A 699 -35.11 12.20 7.46
N VAL A 700 -34.33 13.16 6.95
CA VAL A 700 -32.86 13.14 6.99
C VAL A 700 -32.38 13.82 8.27
N CYS A 701 -31.80 13.04 9.20
CA CYS A 701 -31.20 13.57 10.42
C CYS A 701 -29.87 14.30 10.15
N ILE A 702 -29.96 15.59 9.79
CA ILE A 702 -28.80 16.47 9.65
C ILE A 702 -28.40 17.04 11.03
N PRO A 703 -27.14 16.87 11.47
CA PRO A 703 -26.65 17.44 12.73
C PRO A 703 -26.77 18.97 12.79
N ASP A 704 -27.11 19.53 13.94
CA ASP A 704 -27.28 20.98 14.09
C ASP A 704 -25.99 21.76 13.82
N LYS A 705 -24.82 21.18 14.12
CA LYS A 705 -23.51 21.75 13.75
C LYS A 705 -23.36 21.93 12.24
N VAL A 706 -23.90 20.99 11.44
CA VAL A 706 -23.85 21.05 9.98
C VAL A 706 -24.82 22.12 9.45
N LYS A 707 -26.01 22.24 10.05
CA LYS A 707 -26.98 23.30 9.71
C LYS A 707 -26.43 24.69 9.99
N GLN A 708 -25.86 24.90 11.19
CA GLN A 708 -25.20 26.15 11.57
C GLN A 708 -24.06 26.50 10.60
N PHE A 709 -23.22 25.52 10.25
CA PHE A 709 -22.16 25.73 9.27
C PHE A 709 -22.68 26.13 7.88
N ASP A 710 -23.79 25.52 7.43
CA ASP A 710 -24.42 25.89 6.15
C ASP A 710 -24.98 27.32 6.20
N GLU A 711 -25.66 27.69 7.28
CA GLU A 711 -26.19 29.05 7.51
C GLU A 711 -25.06 30.11 7.55
N ASP A 712 -23.95 29.82 8.24
CA ASP A 712 -22.80 30.72 8.38
C ASP A 712 -22.04 30.88 7.06
N THR A 713 -21.93 29.81 6.26
CA THR A 713 -21.12 29.78 5.04
C THR A 713 -21.91 30.22 3.80
N PHE A 714 -23.22 29.96 3.78
CA PHE A 714 -24.14 30.23 2.67
C PHE A 714 -25.42 30.91 3.16
N PRO A 715 -25.33 32.16 3.68
CA PRO A 715 -26.53 32.93 4.02
C PRO A 715 -27.38 33.17 2.77
N ASP A 716 -28.71 33.05 2.92
CA ASP A 716 -29.72 33.13 1.83
C ASP A 716 -29.61 34.36 0.92
#